data_AF-A0A1Y4HZY7-F1
#
_entry.id   AF-A0A1Y4HZY7-F1
#
_cell.length_a   1.000
_cell.length_b   1.000
_cell.length_c   1.000
_cell.angle_alpha   90.00
_cell.angle_beta   90.00
_cell.angle_gamma   90.00
#
_symmetry.space_group_name_H-M   'P 1'
#
loop_
_entity.id
_entity.type
_entity.pdbx_description
1 polymer ?
#
loop_
_entity_poly.entity_id
_entity_poly.type
_entity_poly.pdbx_seq_one_letter_code
_entity_poly.pdbx_strand_id
1 'polypeptide(L)'
;MARKKASSVKKKPATTKVAAPAAEKAASVEEKAISAVTETAPTEEKKEPAAKETVSAEKKTAPVAEKAAPAEEKKVSAVKETVPAAEKTAVAAEKAASPEEKKELPVKKTVSAKEKTVPAAPEAPPVEEKKKTPAKKTAPAKEKMDPAAAKTTPAEGKKRTSAKKAASAEEKAVSAAAKAVPAKGKKRTSAKKAASVEEKSAPAAVEAASAVEEVSAVNVMSNLPRRSVAFIGSECHPFVKTGGLGDVMYALPRELVRLNCDVRVILPRYACIPQKYQDQMVYRGEFYMDLGKTGRNYYVGIMEYVCDGVVYDFIDNQEFFSSGNPYLNLVDDIPKYCFFSKAALAALNYLNWIPDIVHCHDWQAALVPVYLRTLFQDSPIGHARSILTIHNLRFQGIYNIPTIQYWSGLPDSVFGMGALKENYVDANMLKGGLAYADRITTVSGTYAYEIQTAEYGEHLENHLRYHSGKLRGIVNGIDYGMWNPETDSALTVHYNRDTVLEHKMENKLALQKELGLEEDAGKFVIGLISRLTNQKGLDLVSSIIPQVLDGNTQVVVLGTGDKQYEDTFRYYEGANRGTFSACIQYDEARAHRIYAGADALLVPSRFEPCGLTQLNAMHYGTLPIVRETGGLKDTVQPYNIFTGDGNGFTFDRYDAGLLLDAINRAKTLYFTNRDQWNQVVRRDMEKDVSWENSAKQYKDLYLELTQW
;
A
#
# COMPACT_ATOMS: atom_id res chain seq x y z
N MET A 1 -21.54 58.45 17.95
CA MET A 1 -20.66 59.65 17.94
C MET A 1 -19.30 59.19 17.43
N ALA A 2 -18.80 59.65 16.26
CA ALA A 2 -18.00 60.88 16.06
C ALA A 2 -16.71 60.87 16.91
N ARG A 3 -15.47 60.98 16.39
CA ARG A 3 -14.91 61.59 15.14
C ARG A 3 -13.83 60.67 14.50
N LYS A 4 -13.70 60.56 13.15
CA LYS A 4 -12.85 61.35 12.19
C LYS A 4 -11.34 61.38 12.55
N LYS A 5 -10.35 61.26 11.63
CA LYS A 5 -10.33 61.26 10.14
C LYS A 5 -8.95 60.83 9.56
N ALA A 6 -8.90 60.51 8.25
CA ALA A 6 -7.75 60.63 7.31
C ALA A 6 -6.51 59.72 7.54
N SER A 7 -5.85 59.06 6.57
CA SER A 7 -5.52 59.29 5.12
C SER A 7 -4.36 60.28 4.89
N SER A 8 -3.36 60.07 4.02
CA SER A 8 -3.04 58.99 3.04
C SER A 8 -1.68 59.26 2.34
N VAL A 9 -1.38 58.52 1.25
CA VAL A 9 -0.40 58.79 0.15
C VAL A 9 0.96 58.06 0.19
N LYS A 10 1.45 57.68 -1.00
CA LYS A 10 2.63 56.85 -1.31
C LYS A 10 3.86 57.71 -1.67
N LYS A 11 5.09 57.20 -1.45
CA LYS A 11 6.22 57.28 -2.41
C LYS A 11 7.36 56.30 -2.06
N LYS A 12 8.01 55.74 -3.10
CA LYS A 12 9.30 55.01 -3.10
C LYS A 12 10.43 55.99 -3.59
N PRO A 13 11.70 55.58 -3.75
CA PRO A 13 12.64 54.99 -2.77
C PRO A 13 14.02 55.71 -2.78
N ALA A 14 14.94 55.44 -1.84
CA ALA A 14 16.35 55.85 -1.97
C ALA A 14 17.33 54.96 -1.18
N THR A 15 18.59 54.92 -1.63
CA THR A 15 19.72 54.08 -1.21
C THR A 15 20.65 54.74 -0.19
N THR A 16 21.31 53.94 0.67
CA THR A 16 22.77 53.87 1.00
C THR A 16 22.95 52.98 2.25
N LYS A 17 23.97 52.11 2.47
CA LYS A 17 25.37 51.90 2.02
C LYS A 17 26.44 52.35 3.05
N VAL A 18 26.79 51.43 3.96
CA VAL A 18 28.02 51.36 4.80
C VAL A 18 28.32 49.85 4.93
N ALA A 19 29.46 49.22 4.59
CA ALA A 19 30.90 49.54 4.55
C ALA A 19 31.68 49.10 5.82
N ALA A 20 32.88 48.55 5.64
CA ALA A 20 33.65 47.79 6.64
C ALA A 20 34.84 48.59 7.24
N PRO A 21 35.59 47.97 8.17
CA PRO A 21 37.06 47.83 8.00
C PRO A 21 37.54 46.37 8.21
N ALA A 22 38.64 45.82 7.68
CA ALA A 22 39.80 46.27 6.88
C ALA A 22 41.16 46.44 7.62
N ALA A 23 42.07 45.47 7.42
CA ALA A 23 43.55 45.51 7.42
C ALA A 23 44.05 44.11 6.95
N GLU A 24 44.85 43.90 5.90
CA GLU A 24 46.29 44.23 5.67
C GLU A 24 47.28 43.38 6.52
N LYS A 25 48.43 42.88 6.02
CA LYS A 25 49.17 43.18 4.75
C LYS A 25 50.21 42.08 4.38
N ALA A 26 50.57 41.99 3.07
CA ALA A 26 51.87 41.53 2.51
C ALA A 26 52.33 40.04 2.76
N ALA A 27 53.20 39.38 1.99
CA ALA A 27 53.82 39.54 0.64
C ALA A 27 54.76 38.31 0.38
N SER A 28 55.33 37.96 -0.79
CA SER A 28 55.03 38.13 -2.25
C SER A 28 56.16 37.45 -3.09
N VAL A 29 55.94 37.10 -4.37
CA VAL A 29 56.98 36.60 -5.35
C VAL A 29 57.37 35.11 -5.04
N GLU A 30 57.76 34.20 -5.95
CA GLU A 30 58.38 34.28 -7.30
C GLU A 30 57.80 33.29 -8.34
N GLU A 31 58.25 33.42 -9.60
CA GLU A 31 57.79 32.72 -10.81
C GLU A 31 58.88 31.80 -11.40
N LYS A 32 58.51 30.60 -11.89
CA LYS A 32 59.19 29.92 -13.02
C LYS A 32 58.44 28.69 -13.55
N ALA A 33 58.51 28.50 -14.87
CA ALA A 33 58.17 27.26 -15.57
C ALA A 33 59.43 26.62 -16.18
N ILE A 34 59.35 25.37 -16.68
CA ILE A 34 59.86 24.92 -18.00
C ILE A 34 59.79 23.37 -18.17
N SER A 35 59.32 22.96 -19.36
CA SER A 35 59.41 21.66 -20.10
C SER A 35 59.42 20.28 -19.42
N ALA A 36 58.61 19.37 -20.01
CA ALA A 36 58.68 17.90 -19.93
C ALA A 36 59.94 17.30 -20.62
N VAL A 37 60.15 15.97 -20.50
CA VAL A 37 60.52 15.02 -21.61
C VAL A 37 60.72 13.55 -21.14
N THR A 38 60.12 12.60 -21.87
CA THR A 38 60.38 11.13 -22.08
C THR A 38 60.88 10.15 -20.99
N GLU A 39 60.07 9.10 -20.75
CA GLU A 39 60.32 7.68 -21.09
C GLU A 39 61.31 6.78 -20.29
N THR A 40 61.10 5.46 -20.47
CA THR A 40 61.91 4.27 -20.15
C THR A 40 61.77 3.62 -18.76
N ALA A 41 61.89 2.29 -18.75
CA ALA A 41 61.86 1.40 -17.59
C ALA A 41 63.24 0.71 -17.42
N PRO A 42 63.42 -0.10 -16.37
CA PRO A 42 64.20 -1.33 -16.53
C PRO A 42 63.48 -2.58 -16.00
N THR A 43 64.00 -3.75 -16.38
CA THR A 43 63.53 -5.09 -16.05
C THR A 43 64.63 -5.91 -15.35
N GLU A 44 64.30 -7.13 -14.90
CA GLU A 44 65.24 -8.21 -14.46
C GLU A 44 65.91 -8.03 -13.07
N GLU A 45 66.24 -9.08 -12.27
CA GLU A 45 65.97 -10.52 -12.39
C GLU A 45 65.91 -11.29 -11.03
N LYS A 46 65.22 -12.45 -11.04
CA LYS A 46 65.31 -13.68 -10.19
C LYS A 46 66.10 -13.68 -8.85
N LYS A 47 65.47 -14.25 -7.79
CA LYS A 47 65.68 -15.67 -7.38
C LYS A 47 64.75 -16.19 -6.26
N GLU A 48 64.61 -17.52 -6.23
CA GLU A 48 63.83 -18.35 -5.29
C GLU A 48 64.74 -18.92 -4.16
N PRO A 49 64.20 -19.57 -3.09
CA PRO A 49 64.31 -21.05 -3.07
C PRO A 49 63.20 -21.85 -2.30
N ALA A 50 62.69 -22.90 -2.97
CA ALA A 50 62.51 -24.29 -2.50
C ALA A 50 61.87 -24.66 -1.11
N ALA A 51 60.59 -25.04 -1.16
CA ALA A 51 60.02 -26.39 -0.91
C ALA A 51 60.27 -27.23 0.38
N LYS A 52 59.20 -27.89 0.84
CA LYS A 52 59.20 -29.29 1.35
C LYS A 52 57.81 -29.97 1.22
N GLU A 53 57.77 -31.30 1.18
CA GLU A 53 56.67 -32.11 0.61
C GLU A 53 55.78 -32.87 1.62
N THR A 54 54.56 -33.25 1.20
CA THR A 54 53.81 -34.53 1.42
C THR A 54 52.36 -34.38 0.88
N VAL A 55 51.61 -35.39 0.37
CA VAL A 55 51.88 -36.76 -0.13
C VAL A 55 50.73 -37.19 -1.10
N SER A 56 50.65 -38.47 -1.50
CA SER A 56 49.72 -39.05 -2.49
C SER A 56 48.49 -39.78 -1.85
N ALA A 57 47.49 -40.39 -2.54
CA ALA A 57 47.33 -40.85 -3.94
C ALA A 57 45.83 -40.85 -4.39
N GLU A 58 45.45 -40.58 -5.66
CA GLU A 58 45.14 -41.50 -6.81
C GLU A 58 44.20 -42.72 -6.54
N LYS A 59 43.29 -43.20 -7.42
CA LYS A 59 43.13 -43.24 -8.92
C LYS A 59 41.64 -42.97 -9.33
N LYS A 60 41.19 -42.58 -10.55
CA LYS A 60 41.37 -43.05 -11.97
C LYS A 60 40.77 -44.47 -12.24
N THR A 61 40.05 -44.84 -13.32
CA THR A 61 39.88 -44.37 -14.73
C THR A 61 38.44 -44.57 -15.32
N ALA A 62 38.18 -44.12 -16.56
CA ALA A 62 36.97 -44.37 -17.41
C ALA A 62 37.37 -45.11 -18.74
N PRO A 63 36.71 -45.03 -19.94
CA PRO A 63 35.30 -44.80 -20.39
C PRO A 63 34.83 -45.84 -21.48
N VAL A 64 33.71 -45.61 -22.24
CA VAL A 64 33.46 -45.84 -23.72
C VAL A 64 31.95 -45.78 -24.11
N ALA A 65 31.62 -45.60 -25.41
CA ALA A 65 30.28 -45.34 -26.03
C ALA A 65 29.54 -46.65 -26.52
N GLU A 66 28.44 -46.70 -27.32
CA GLU A 66 27.79 -45.76 -28.28
C GLU A 66 26.32 -46.16 -28.69
N LYS A 67 25.54 -45.21 -29.26
CA LYS A 67 24.47 -45.31 -30.32
C LYS A 67 23.03 -45.90 -30.11
N ALA A 68 22.07 -45.14 -30.70
CA ALA A 68 20.88 -45.54 -31.50
C ALA A 68 19.50 -45.93 -30.86
N ALA A 69 18.44 -45.83 -31.69
CA ALA A 69 16.98 -46.03 -31.47
C ALA A 69 16.29 -46.36 -32.85
N PRO A 70 14.94 -46.40 -33.08
CA PRO A 70 13.72 -46.38 -32.22
C PRO A 70 12.61 -47.41 -32.64
N ALA A 71 11.34 -47.22 -32.18
CA ALA A 71 10.03 -47.44 -32.89
C ALA A 71 9.02 -48.59 -32.55
N GLU A 72 7.73 -48.19 -32.49
CA GLU A 72 6.43 -48.76 -32.98
C GLU A 72 5.61 -49.97 -32.39
N GLU A 73 4.36 -49.64 -31.98
CA GLU A 73 3.01 -50.19 -32.37
C GLU A 73 2.29 -51.49 -31.85
N LYS A 74 0.93 -51.38 -31.83
CA LYS A 74 -0.15 -52.43 -32.06
C LYS A 74 -0.42 -53.51 -30.96
N LYS A 75 -1.62 -54.12 -30.77
CA LYS A 75 -3.06 -53.87 -31.13
C LYS A 75 -4.02 -54.91 -30.45
N VAL A 76 -5.31 -54.56 -30.19
CA VAL A 76 -6.52 -55.48 -30.07
C VAL A 76 -6.51 -56.46 -28.85
N SER A 77 -7.57 -57.08 -28.27
CA SER A 77 -9.06 -57.28 -28.42
C SER A 77 -9.71 -57.27 -27.01
N ALA A 78 -11.02 -57.11 -26.70
CA ALA A 78 -12.35 -57.41 -27.29
C ALA A 78 -12.97 -58.82 -27.00
N VAL A 79 -14.07 -58.91 -26.22
CA VAL A 79 -15.22 -59.86 -26.32
C VAL A 79 -16.31 -59.59 -25.23
N LYS A 80 -17.53 -60.09 -25.50
CA LYS A 80 -18.88 -60.17 -24.84
C LYS A 80 -18.94 -60.34 -23.28
N GLU A 81 -20.09 -60.33 -22.56
CA GLU A 81 -21.50 -60.64 -22.93
C GLU A 81 -22.61 -60.11 -21.96
N THR A 82 -23.87 -60.13 -22.44
CA THR A 82 -25.19 -60.22 -21.73
C THR A 82 -25.79 -59.10 -20.85
N VAL A 83 -27.13 -59.22 -20.68
CA VAL A 83 -28.17 -58.37 -20.03
C VAL A 83 -29.09 -59.32 -19.19
N PRO A 84 -30.24 -58.97 -18.52
CA PRO A 84 -31.12 -57.78 -18.65
C PRO A 84 -31.74 -57.18 -17.33
N ALA A 85 -32.69 -56.24 -17.54
CA ALA A 85 -33.91 -55.96 -16.74
C ALA A 85 -33.84 -55.08 -15.46
N ALA A 86 -34.85 -54.24 -15.14
CA ALA A 86 -35.99 -53.70 -15.92
C ALA A 86 -36.72 -52.55 -15.18
N GLU A 87 -37.28 -51.57 -15.93
CA GLU A 87 -38.48 -50.73 -15.62
C GLU A 87 -38.48 -49.87 -14.31
N LYS A 88 -39.32 -48.85 -14.02
CA LYS A 88 -40.36 -47.96 -14.66
C LYS A 88 -40.45 -46.70 -13.74
N THR A 89 -41.15 -45.57 -13.94
CA THR A 89 -42.18 -45.05 -14.90
C THR A 89 -42.03 -43.50 -15.02
N ALA A 90 -42.95 -42.79 -15.68
CA ALA A 90 -43.16 -41.33 -15.61
C ALA A 90 -44.68 -41.00 -15.76
N VAL A 91 -45.10 -39.72 -15.67
CA VAL A 91 -46.27 -39.07 -16.37
C VAL A 91 -46.45 -37.60 -15.88
N ALA A 92 -47.20 -36.76 -16.62
CA ALA A 92 -47.45 -35.32 -16.35
C ALA A 92 -48.83 -34.85 -16.91
N ALA A 93 -49.21 -33.57 -16.66
CA ALA A 93 -49.94 -32.62 -17.56
C ALA A 93 -51.22 -31.86 -17.05
N GLU A 94 -51.26 -30.55 -17.42
CA GLU A 94 -52.40 -29.68 -17.82
C GLU A 94 -53.45 -29.04 -16.84
N LYS A 95 -54.33 -28.21 -17.44
CA LYS A 95 -54.93 -26.91 -16.99
C LYS A 95 -56.39 -27.02 -16.47
N ALA A 96 -56.91 -25.98 -15.76
CA ALA A 96 -57.90 -24.99 -16.30
C ALA A 96 -58.80 -24.24 -15.27
N ALA A 97 -59.02 -22.93 -15.53
CA ALA A 97 -60.25 -22.10 -15.34
C ALA A 97 -60.96 -21.91 -13.96
N SER A 98 -61.93 -20.98 -13.95
CA SER A 98 -62.63 -20.38 -12.78
C SER A 98 -64.17 -20.33 -12.94
N PRO A 99 -64.92 -19.84 -11.93
CA PRO A 99 -66.04 -18.90 -12.18
C PRO A 99 -66.12 -17.72 -11.18
N GLU A 100 -67.17 -16.89 -11.28
CA GLU A 100 -67.30 -15.51 -10.73
C GLU A 100 -68.42 -15.31 -9.67
N GLU A 101 -68.49 -14.11 -9.06
CA GLU A 101 -69.74 -13.31 -9.02
C GLU A 101 -69.49 -11.78 -8.84
N LYS A 102 -70.53 -10.91 -8.84
CA LYS A 102 -70.42 -9.43 -8.94
C LYS A 102 -71.41 -8.63 -8.07
N LYS A 103 -71.17 -7.32 -7.89
CA LYS A 103 -72.19 -6.25 -7.86
C LYS A 103 -71.60 -4.83 -8.03
N GLU A 104 -72.45 -3.84 -8.30
CA GLU A 104 -72.12 -2.65 -9.12
C GLU A 104 -72.32 -1.25 -8.48
N LEU A 105 -72.00 -0.22 -9.29
CA LEU A 105 -71.99 1.25 -9.07
C LEU A 105 -73.41 1.88 -8.99
N PRO A 106 -73.60 3.13 -8.49
CA PRO A 106 -73.38 4.39 -9.26
C PRO A 106 -72.85 5.60 -8.41
N VAL A 107 -72.96 6.86 -8.84
CA VAL A 107 -72.06 7.59 -9.80
C VAL A 107 -72.51 9.07 -9.98
N LYS A 108 -71.55 10.02 -9.94
CA LYS A 108 -71.61 11.47 -10.37
C LYS A 108 -72.62 12.46 -9.75
N LYS A 109 -72.11 13.62 -9.30
CA LYS A 109 -72.60 14.98 -9.68
C LYS A 109 -71.51 16.06 -9.50
N THR A 110 -71.79 17.32 -9.85
CA THR A 110 -70.78 18.31 -10.31
C THR A 110 -71.00 19.76 -9.83
N VAL A 111 -69.88 20.47 -9.60
CA VAL A 111 -69.62 21.94 -9.70
C VAL A 111 -70.52 22.93 -8.92
N SER A 112 -69.94 23.62 -7.92
CA SER A 112 -70.16 25.05 -7.54
C SER A 112 -69.27 25.46 -6.34
N ALA A 113 -69.17 26.73 -5.90
CA ALA A 113 -68.63 27.94 -6.58
C ALA A 113 -68.60 29.18 -5.63
N LYS A 114 -67.57 30.06 -5.76
CA LYS A 114 -67.52 31.49 -5.33
C LYS A 114 -67.57 31.82 -3.80
N GLU A 115 -66.98 32.90 -3.25
CA GLU A 115 -66.10 34.00 -3.74
C GLU A 115 -65.44 34.78 -2.56
N LYS A 116 -64.49 35.71 -2.85
CA LYS A 116 -63.96 36.85 -2.05
C LYS A 116 -62.82 36.58 -1.04
N THR A 117 -61.76 37.41 -0.93
CA THR A 117 -61.29 38.56 -1.77
C THR A 117 -59.76 38.80 -1.64
N VAL A 118 -59.17 39.46 -2.64
CA VAL A 118 -57.78 40.01 -2.68
C VAL A 118 -57.76 41.46 -2.12
N PRO A 119 -56.60 42.16 -1.87
CA PRO A 119 -55.53 42.52 -2.85
C PRO A 119 -54.09 42.31 -2.27
N ALA A 120 -52.96 42.65 -2.92
CA ALA A 120 -52.72 43.43 -4.14
C ALA A 120 -51.52 42.90 -4.98
N ALA A 121 -51.44 43.37 -6.24
CA ALA A 121 -50.31 43.27 -7.17
C ALA A 121 -49.94 44.73 -7.61
N PRO A 122 -49.11 45.07 -8.64
CA PRO A 122 -48.70 44.28 -9.81
C PRO A 122 -47.19 44.32 -10.18
N GLU A 123 -46.83 43.59 -11.22
CA GLU A 123 -45.59 43.73 -12.01
C GLU A 123 -45.92 43.52 -13.51
N ALA A 124 -44.94 43.69 -14.42
CA ALA A 124 -45.04 43.67 -15.89
C ALA A 124 -45.64 44.96 -16.52
N PRO A 125 -45.40 45.28 -17.82
CA PRO A 125 -44.88 44.41 -18.88
C PRO A 125 -43.65 45.03 -19.64
N PRO A 126 -43.37 44.85 -20.97
CA PRO A 126 -41.99 44.69 -21.49
C PRO A 126 -41.57 45.81 -22.47
N VAL A 127 -40.48 45.63 -23.26
CA VAL A 127 -40.26 46.09 -24.69
C VAL A 127 -38.75 46.20 -25.08
N GLU A 128 -38.34 45.54 -26.19
CA GLU A 128 -37.35 45.92 -27.26
C GLU A 128 -35.92 46.48 -26.92
N GLU A 129 -34.88 46.57 -27.79
CA GLU A 129 -34.56 46.05 -29.15
C GLU A 129 -33.04 46.21 -29.48
N LYS A 130 -32.52 45.44 -30.48
CA LYS A 130 -31.34 45.76 -31.37
C LYS A 130 -29.96 45.95 -30.65
N LYS A 131 -28.75 45.82 -31.22
CA LYS A 131 -28.06 45.40 -32.48
C LYS A 131 -26.60 45.00 -32.05
N LYS A 132 -25.60 44.54 -32.82
CA LYS A 132 -25.30 44.43 -34.27
C LYS A 132 -24.44 43.14 -34.54
N THR A 133 -23.33 43.27 -35.30
CA THR A 133 -22.38 42.26 -35.83
C THR A 133 -21.05 43.00 -36.20
N PRO A 134 -19.94 42.39 -36.73
CA PRO A 134 -19.71 41.00 -37.18
C PRO A 134 -18.32 40.34 -36.86
N ALA A 135 -18.21 39.01 -37.08
CA ALA A 135 -17.00 38.33 -37.61
C ALA A 135 -17.34 36.93 -38.18
N LYS A 136 -16.49 36.42 -39.10
CA LYS A 136 -16.73 35.24 -39.97
C LYS A 136 -16.95 33.89 -39.27
N LYS A 137 -17.76 33.04 -39.92
CA LYS A 137 -17.64 31.57 -39.92
C LYS A 137 -16.94 31.10 -41.20
N THR A 138 -16.37 29.90 -41.18
CA THR A 138 -16.19 29.02 -42.35
C THR A 138 -16.59 27.60 -41.96
N ALA A 139 -17.02 26.78 -42.93
CA ALA A 139 -17.58 25.45 -42.71
C ALA A 139 -16.70 24.34 -43.31
N PRO A 140 -16.79 23.09 -42.82
CA PRO A 140 -16.10 21.96 -43.46
C PRO A 140 -16.80 21.55 -44.75
N ALA A 141 -16.01 21.20 -45.78
CA ALA A 141 -16.50 20.59 -47.00
C ALA A 141 -16.61 19.06 -46.87
N LYS A 142 -17.42 18.45 -47.74
CA LYS A 142 -17.44 17.00 -47.97
C LYS A 142 -16.69 16.70 -49.26
N GLU A 143 -16.04 15.55 -49.32
CA GLU A 143 -15.84 14.84 -50.57
C GLU A 143 -16.07 13.33 -50.36
N LYS A 144 -16.39 12.62 -51.45
CA LYS A 144 -16.58 11.15 -51.48
C LYS A 144 -15.53 10.56 -52.41
N MET A 145 -15.17 9.29 -52.22
CA MET A 145 -15.22 8.30 -53.31
C MET A 145 -15.28 6.87 -52.75
N ASP A 146 -15.56 5.92 -53.64
CA ASP A 146 -16.33 4.70 -53.34
C ASP A 146 -15.53 3.49 -52.78
N PRO A 147 -16.21 2.53 -52.13
CA PRO A 147 -15.64 1.24 -51.77
C PRO A 147 -15.68 0.23 -52.94
N ALA A 148 -14.60 -0.52 -53.13
CA ALA A 148 -14.56 -1.70 -54.00
C ALA A 148 -14.47 -3.00 -53.15
N ALA A 149 -15.03 -4.10 -53.65
CA ALA A 149 -15.34 -5.28 -52.84
C ALA A 149 -14.42 -6.48 -53.09
N ALA A 150 -14.19 -7.26 -52.03
CA ALA A 150 -13.84 -8.68 -52.13
C ALA A 150 -14.79 -9.49 -51.22
N LYS A 151 -15.50 -10.45 -51.79
CA LYS A 151 -16.34 -11.42 -51.07
C LYS A 151 -15.61 -12.75 -50.97
N THR A 152 -15.69 -13.41 -49.82
CA THR A 152 -15.96 -14.87 -49.76
C THR A 152 -16.70 -15.19 -48.45
N THR A 153 -17.37 -16.34 -48.41
CA THR A 153 -18.53 -16.59 -47.53
C THR A 153 -18.23 -17.53 -46.35
N PRO A 154 -18.97 -17.41 -45.24
CA PRO A 154 -18.96 -18.39 -44.15
C PRO A 154 -19.73 -19.67 -44.53
N ALA A 155 -19.58 -20.72 -43.71
CA ALA A 155 -20.37 -21.95 -43.78
C ALA A 155 -20.83 -22.38 -42.37
N GLU A 156 -22.04 -22.91 -42.27
CA GLU A 156 -22.70 -23.22 -40.98
C GLU A 156 -22.41 -24.63 -40.45
N GLY A 157 -22.20 -24.72 -39.13
CA GLY A 157 -23.13 -25.44 -38.26
C GLY A 157 -23.14 -26.97 -38.18
N LYS A 158 -23.14 -27.48 -36.94
CA LYS A 158 -24.16 -28.43 -36.45
C LYS A 158 -24.16 -28.58 -34.93
N LYS A 159 -25.35 -28.76 -34.35
CA LYS A 159 -25.53 -29.30 -32.99
C LYS A 159 -25.03 -30.74 -32.92
N ARG A 160 -24.41 -31.15 -31.81
CA ARG A 160 -24.86 -32.36 -31.09
C ARG A 160 -24.40 -32.42 -29.63
N THR A 161 -25.15 -33.21 -28.88
CA THR A 161 -25.05 -33.45 -27.44
C THR A 161 -24.39 -34.79 -27.13
N SER A 162 -23.57 -34.86 -26.09
CA SER A 162 -23.41 -36.02 -25.20
C SER A 162 -22.59 -35.63 -23.96
N ALA A 163 -22.50 -36.49 -22.93
CA ALA A 163 -21.88 -36.12 -21.66
C ALA A 163 -21.26 -37.29 -20.88
N LYS A 164 -20.26 -36.92 -20.05
CA LYS A 164 -19.90 -37.51 -18.74
C LYS A 164 -19.05 -38.79 -18.69
N LYS A 165 -18.28 -38.89 -17.57
CA LYS A 165 -17.46 -40.02 -17.05
C LYS A 165 -16.18 -40.35 -17.85
N ALA A 166 -14.98 -40.58 -17.28
CA ALA A 166 -14.49 -40.91 -15.92
C ALA A 166 -14.76 -42.35 -15.43
N ALA A 167 -13.87 -43.08 -14.73
CA ALA A 167 -12.60 -42.74 -14.06
C ALA A 167 -11.70 -44.00 -13.90
N SER A 168 -10.82 -44.02 -12.87
CA SER A 168 -10.25 -45.20 -12.15
C SER A 168 -9.24 -46.12 -12.87
N ALA A 169 -8.34 -46.84 -12.18
CA ALA A 169 -7.76 -46.73 -10.82
C ALA A 169 -6.61 -47.75 -10.62
N GLU A 170 -5.80 -47.56 -9.57
CA GLU A 170 -5.19 -48.56 -8.66
C GLU A 170 -4.42 -47.74 -7.59
N GLU A 171 -4.59 -47.80 -6.27
CA GLU A 171 -5.01 -48.82 -5.27
C GLU A 171 -3.87 -49.69 -4.69
N LYS A 172 -3.62 -49.52 -3.39
CA LYS A 172 -3.20 -50.59 -2.46
C LYS A 172 -3.41 -50.17 -1.00
N ALA A 173 -3.81 -51.11 -0.14
CA ALA A 173 -4.16 -50.85 1.25
C ALA A 173 -3.83 -52.03 2.20
N VAL A 174 -3.48 -51.71 3.45
CA VAL A 174 -3.36 -52.57 4.65
C VAL A 174 -3.65 -51.62 5.84
N SER A 175 -4.71 -51.74 6.67
CA SER A 175 -5.02 -52.72 7.73
C SER A 175 -3.93 -52.79 8.83
N ALA A 176 -4.15 -53.01 10.14
CA ALA A 176 -5.30 -52.89 11.07
C ALA A 176 -4.71 -52.83 12.54
N ALA A 177 -5.38 -52.63 13.68
CA ALA A 177 -6.79 -52.53 14.06
C ALA A 177 -6.98 -51.50 15.24
N ALA A 178 -7.63 -51.87 16.37
CA ALA A 178 -7.90 -50.96 17.52
C ALA A 178 -7.93 -51.66 18.90
N LYS A 179 -7.74 -50.91 20.02
CA LYS A 179 -8.35 -51.11 21.37
C LYS A 179 -8.00 -49.98 22.38
N ALA A 180 -8.54 -50.05 23.61
CA ALA A 180 -8.68 -48.90 24.53
C ALA A 180 -8.09 -49.08 25.96
N VAL A 181 -7.63 -47.97 26.56
CA VAL A 181 -7.95 -47.37 27.91
C VAL A 181 -8.63 -48.30 28.96
N PRO A 182 -8.28 -48.30 30.30
CA PRO A 182 -7.80 -47.18 31.15
C PRO A 182 -6.77 -47.45 32.32
N ALA A 183 -6.39 -46.36 33.03
CA ALA A 183 -6.43 -46.19 34.51
C ALA A 183 -5.13 -46.06 35.38
N LYS A 184 -5.20 -45.10 36.34
CA LYS A 184 -4.36 -44.84 37.55
C LYS A 184 -2.90 -44.36 37.31
N GLY A 185 -2.33 -43.39 38.05
CA GLY A 185 -2.89 -42.41 38.99
C GLY A 185 -2.14 -42.28 40.34
N LYS A 186 -1.58 -41.08 40.64
CA LYS A 186 -1.14 -40.65 41.99
C LYS A 186 -1.04 -39.10 42.09
N LYS A 187 -1.00 -38.57 43.33
CA LYS A 187 -1.04 -37.14 43.71
C LYS A 187 -0.31 -36.96 45.07
N ARG A 188 -0.07 -35.72 45.53
CA ARG A 188 0.59 -35.26 46.80
C ARG A 188 2.14 -35.15 46.79
N THR A 189 2.81 -34.22 47.51
CA THR A 189 2.56 -32.82 47.98
C THR A 189 3.81 -32.25 48.71
N SER A 190 3.99 -30.92 48.72
CA SER A 190 4.78 -30.12 49.71
C SER A 190 6.32 -30.28 49.68
N ALA A 191 7.16 -29.42 50.29
CA ALA A 191 6.92 -28.29 51.20
C ALA A 191 7.98 -27.14 51.06
N LYS A 192 7.77 -26.02 51.77
CA LYS A 192 8.72 -24.89 51.95
C LYS A 192 10.01 -25.32 52.69
N LYS A 193 11.10 -24.58 52.45
CA LYS A 193 11.89 -23.96 53.55
C LYS A 193 12.58 -22.67 53.09
N ALA A 194 12.94 -21.80 54.02
CA ALA A 194 13.65 -20.53 53.78
C ALA A 194 14.65 -20.25 54.92
N ALA A 195 15.78 -19.63 54.58
CA ALA A 195 16.76 -18.95 55.44
C ALA A 195 17.88 -18.38 54.53
N SER A 196 18.72 -17.39 54.89
CA SER A 196 18.50 -16.04 55.44
C SER A 196 19.83 -15.53 56.01
N VAL A 197 20.32 -14.34 55.59
CA VAL A 197 21.38 -13.55 56.28
C VAL A 197 22.79 -14.23 56.19
N GLU A 198 23.96 -13.58 56.17
CA GLU A 198 24.39 -12.22 56.61
C GLU A 198 25.39 -11.52 55.66
N GLU A 199 25.85 -10.33 56.08
CA GLU A 199 26.64 -9.30 55.39
C GLU A 199 28.14 -9.31 55.77
N LYS A 200 29.06 -8.92 54.85
CA LYS A 200 30.29 -8.15 55.18
C LYS A 200 31.18 -7.63 54.01
N SER A 201 31.54 -6.34 54.14
CA SER A 201 32.82 -5.66 53.80
C SER A 201 33.50 -5.78 52.42
N ALA A 202 33.75 -4.62 51.78
CA ALA A 202 34.77 -4.40 50.75
C ALA A 202 36.17 -4.07 51.36
N PRO A 203 37.27 -3.98 50.58
CA PRO A 203 37.70 -2.66 50.06
C PRO A 203 38.47 -2.63 48.71
N ALA A 204 38.72 -1.41 48.17
CA ALA A 204 39.62 -1.01 47.05
C ALA A 204 39.26 -1.56 45.62
N ALA A 205 39.10 -0.77 44.55
CA ALA A 205 39.98 0.23 43.89
C ALA A 205 41.16 -0.43 43.11
N VAL A 206 41.58 -0.03 41.89
CA VAL A 206 41.65 1.31 41.24
C VAL A 206 41.52 1.18 39.69
N GLU A 207 41.07 2.25 38.99
CA GLU A 207 41.19 2.52 37.52
C GLU A 207 40.57 1.52 36.49
N ALA A 208 40.41 1.85 35.20
CA ALA A 208 39.86 3.06 34.55
C ALA A 208 39.64 2.78 33.04
N ALA A 209 38.45 3.09 32.51
CA ALA A 209 38.16 3.06 31.06
C ALA A 209 37.13 4.15 30.72
N SER A 210 37.18 4.67 29.49
CA SER A 210 36.46 5.88 29.08
C SER A 210 34.94 5.71 29.03
N ALA A 211 34.22 6.76 29.43
CA ALA A 211 32.77 6.84 29.29
C ALA A 211 32.35 6.78 27.80
N VAL A 212 31.29 6.01 27.53
CA VAL A 212 30.43 6.21 26.38
C VAL A 212 29.36 7.20 26.82
N GLU A 213 29.07 8.22 26.02
CA GLU A 213 27.95 9.13 26.32
C GLU A 213 26.63 8.37 26.16
N GLU A 214 25.93 8.10 27.26
CA GLU A 214 24.54 7.70 27.20
C GLU A 214 23.74 8.85 26.59
N VAL A 215 23.22 8.64 25.37
CA VAL A 215 22.37 9.62 24.68
C VAL A 215 21.06 9.73 25.47
N SER A 216 21.01 10.67 26.42
CA SER A 216 19.91 10.79 27.36
C SER A 216 18.61 11.04 26.60
N ALA A 217 17.70 10.06 26.61
CA ALA A 217 16.42 10.17 25.94
C ALA A 217 15.67 11.40 26.48
N VAL A 218 15.58 12.45 25.65
CA VAL A 218 14.98 13.73 26.04
C VAL A 218 13.48 13.52 26.19
N ASN A 219 13.07 13.17 27.41
CA ASN A 219 11.68 12.88 27.75
C ASN A 219 10.90 14.20 27.84
N VAL A 220 10.57 14.75 26.67
CA VAL A 220 9.75 15.96 26.52
C VAL A 220 8.32 15.63 26.96
N MET A 221 8.07 15.72 28.27
CA MET A 221 6.74 15.65 28.85
C MET A 221 5.90 16.81 28.30
N SER A 222 5.16 16.55 27.21
CA SER A 222 4.35 17.58 26.58
C SER A 222 3.17 17.94 27.49
N ASN A 223 3.08 19.19 27.91
CA ASN A 223 1.93 19.73 28.67
C ASN A 223 0.60 19.78 27.88
N LEU A 224 0.55 19.13 26.71
CA LEU A 224 -0.67 18.86 25.95
C LEU A 224 -1.40 17.66 26.55
N PRO A 225 -2.74 17.61 26.56
CA PRO A 225 -3.48 16.47 27.09
C PRO A 225 -3.12 15.19 26.32
N ARG A 226 -2.69 14.15 27.05
CA ARG A 226 -2.52 12.79 26.53
C ARG A 226 -3.86 12.31 25.98
N ARG A 227 -3.85 11.80 24.74
CA ARG A 227 -5.05 11.27 24.08
C ARG A 227 -5.00 9.78 23.91
N SER A 228 -6.11 9.11 24.17
CA SER A 228 -6.27 7.67 23.97
C SER A 228 -6.86 7.36 22.59
N VAL A 229 -6.22 6.43 21.87
CA VAL A 229 -6.50 6.16 20.45
C VAL A 229 -6.58 4.65 20.20
N ALA A 230 -7.77 4.16 19.84
CA ALA A 230 -7.95 2.82 19.30
C ALA A 230 -7.74 2.83 17.78
N PHE A 231 -6.62 2.29 17.31
CA PHE A 231 -6.44 1.94 15.90
C PHE A 231 -7.18 0.65 15.61
N ILE A 232 -7.98 0.60 14.54
CA ILE A 232 -8.74 -0.60 14.14
C ILE A 232 -8.55 -0.83 12.64
N GLY A 233 -8.01 -2.00 12.28
CA GLY A 233 -7.73 -2.37 10.89
C GLY A 233 -7.52 -3.88 10.72
N SER A 234 -7.32 -4.32 9.48
CA SER A 234 -7.20 -5.75 9.14
C SER A 234 -5.75 -6.25 8.99
N GLU A 235 -4.75 -5.38 9.08
CA GLU A 235 -3.32 -5.69 8.92
C GLU A 235 -2.49 -4.91 9.94
N CYS A 236 -1.36 -5.49 10.35
CA CYS A 236 -0.30 -4.83 11.12
C CYS A 236 0.97 -5.69 11.04
N HIS A 237 2.08 -5.11 10.59
CA HIS A 237 3.40 -5.69 10.77
C HIS A 237 3.74 -5.79 12.27
N PRO A 238 4.48 -6.80 12.76
CA PRO A 238 4.97 -8.00 12.07
C PRO A 238 3.99 -9.19 12.10
N PHE A 239 2.74 -8.98 12.50
CA PHE A 239 1.76 -10.06 12.73
C PHE A 239 1.11 -10.55 11.42
N VAL A 240 0.67 -9.61 10.57
CA VAL A 240 -0.04 -9.88 9.31
C VAL A 240 0.08 -8.66 8.38
N LYS A 241 0.57 -8.87 7.16
CA LYS A 241 0.80 -7.82 6.15
C LYS A 241 0.54 -8.37 4.75
N THR A 242 -0.18 -7.61 3.93
CA THR A 242 -0.38 -7.86 2.49
C THR A 242 -0.06 -6.62 1.65
N GLY A 243 -0.14 -5.43 2.24
CA GLY A 243 0.26 -4.16 1.64
C GLY A 243 0.68 -3.12 2.67
N GLY A 244 0.78 -1.86 2.24
CA GLY A 244 1.28 -0.77 3.07
C GLY A 244 0.43 -0.44 4.30
N LEU A 245 -0.85 -0.89 4.36
CA LEU A 245 -1.69 -0.76 5.56
C LEU A 245 -1.02 -1.38 6.79
N GLY A 246 -0.41 -2.56 6.64
CA GLY A 246 0.30 -3.24 7.72
C GLY A 246 1.49 -2.43 8.25
N ASP A 247 2.13 -1.62 7.41
CA ASP A 247 3.25 -0.76 7.81
C ASP A 247 2.77 0.48 8.57
N VAL A 248 1.68 1.13 8.10
CA VAL A 248 1.06 2.26 8.83
C VAL A 248 0.57 1.82 10.21
N MET A 249 -0.10 0.67 10.29
CA MET A 249 -0.66 0.12 11.52
C MET A 249 0.41 -0.34 12.54
N TYR A 250 1.67 -0.50 12.11
CA TYR A 250 2.79 -0.77 13.00
C TYR A 250 3.51 0.52 13.43
N ALA A 251 3.93 1.35 12.47
CA ALA A 251 4.83 2.46 12.73
C ALA A 251 4.11 3.71 13.31
N LEU A 252 2.94 4.09 12.77
CA LEU A 252 2.23 5.29 13.24
C LEU A 252 1.81 5.18 14.73
N PRO A 253 1.29 4.04 15.22
CA PRO A 253 1.06 3.84 16.66
C PRO A 253 2.30 4.03 17.54
N ARG A 254 3.47 3.50 17.13
CA ARG A 254 4.73 3.67 17.87
C ARG A 254 5.14 5.14 17.98
N GLU A 255 5.12 5.87 16.87
CA GLU A 255 5.52 7.28 16.89
C GLU A 255 4.52 8.13 17.69
N LEU A 256 3.22 7.78 17.68
CA LEU A 256 2.23 8.42 18.54
C LEU A 256 2.45 8.13 20.04
N VAL A 257 2.90 6.93 20.42
CA VAL A 257 3.31 6.63 21.80
C VAL A 257 4.53 7.47 22.21
N ARG A 258 5.53 7.63 21.33
CA ARG A 258 6.68 8.53 21.56
C ARG A 258 6.23 10.00 21.71
N LEU A 259 5.17 10.40 21.01
CA LEU A 259 4.50 11.70 21.17
C LEU A 259 3.51 11.75 22.36
N ASN A 260 3.57 10.81 23.31
CA ASN A 260 2.73 10.75 24.53
C ASN A 260 1.21 10.63 24.27
N CYS A 261 0.82 9.79 23.31
CA CYS A 261 -0.54 9.24 23.20
C CYS A 261 -0.65 7.88 23.91
N ASP A 262 -1.87 7.49 24.30
CA ASP A 262 -2.20 6.15 24.82
C ASP A 262 -2.76 5.30 23.67
N VAL A 263 -1.96 4.41 23.08
CA VAL A 263 -2.32 3.78 21.79
C VAL A 263 -2.54 2.28 21.93
N ARG A 264 -3.72 1.83 21.49
CA ARG A 264 -4.14 0.42 21.42
C ARG A 264 -4.53 0.09 19.98
N VAL A 265 -4.07 -1.03 19.45
CA VAL A 265 -4.24 -1.46 18.06
C VAL A 265 -5.04 -2.75 18.04
N ILE A 266 -6.25 -2.73 17.49
CA ILE A 266 -7.16 -3.88 17.45
C ILE A 266 -7.13 -4.50 16.06
N LEU A 267 -6.92 -5.83 16.04
CA LEU A 267 -6.70 -6.64 14.85
C LEU A 267 -7.52 -7.96 14.93
N PRO A 268 -7.82 -8.62 13.81
CA PRO A 268 -8.31 -10.00 13.83
C PRO A 268 -7.20 -10.99 14.17
N ARG A 269 -7.50 -12.02 14.97
CA ARG A 269 -6.55 -13.11 15.27
C ARG A 269 -6.51 -14.14 14.12
N TYR A 270 -5.92 -13.78 12.99
CA TYR A 270 -5.79 -14.71 11.85
C TYR A 270 -4.87 -15.89 12.16
N ALA A 271 -5.20 -17.06 11.60
CA ALA A 271 -4.39 -18.28 11.74
C ALA A 271 -2.97 -18.18 11.13
N CYS A 272 -2.69 -17.19 10.28
CA CYS A 272 -1.36 -16.95 9.71
C CYS A 272 -0.41 -16.10 10.57
N ILE A 273 -0.87 -15.55 11.70
CA ILE A 273 0.01 -14.81 12.61
C ILE A 273 1.11 -15.77 13.12
N PRO A 274 2.41 -15.45 12.92
CA PRO A 274 3.49 -16.37 13.26
C PRO A 274 3.42 -16.85 14.71
N GLN A 275 3.60 -18.16 14.92
CA GLN A 275 3.41 -18.82 16.23
C GLN A 275 4.22 -18.14 17.35
N LYS A 276 5.44 -17.68 17.05
CA LYS A 276 6.29 -16.91 17.98
C LYS A 276 5.64 -15.67 18.60
N TYR A 277 4.64 -15.06 17.94
CA TYR A 277 3.85 -13.97 18.51
C TYR A 277 2.63 -14.48 19.25
N GLN A 278 1.95 -15.52 18.72
CA GLN A 278 0.80 -16.15 19.38
C GLN A 278 1.15 -16.74 20.76
N ASP A 279 2.33 -17.37 20.89
CA ASP A 279 2.84 -17.92 22.15
C ASP A 279 3.10 -16.85 23.23
N GLN A 280 3.22 -15.59 22.82
CA GLN A 280 3.44 -14.43 23.70
C GLN A 280 2.15 -13.64 23.98
N MET A 281 1.01 -14.00 23.38
CA MET A 281 -0.26 -13.31 23.61
C MET A 281 -0.85 -13.67 24.97
N VAL A 282 -1.15 -12.65 25.78
CA VAL A 282 -1.80 -12.76 27.07
C VAL A 282 -3.32 -12.70 26.88
N TYR A 283 -4.02 -13.78 27.22
CA TYR A 283 -5.48 -13.78 27.27
C TYR A 283 -6.00 -12.75 28.28
N ARG A 284 -6.87 -11.84 27.83
CA ARG A 284 -7.47 -10.78 28.66
C ARG A 284 -8.93 -11.02 29.04
N GLY A 285 -9.63 -11.87 28.29
CA GLY A 285 -11.01 -12.24 28.59
C GLY A 285 -11.76 -12.74 27.36
N GLU A 286 -12.99 -13.18 27.58
CA GLU A 286 -13.92 -13.60 26.55
C GLU A 286 -15.34 -13.11 26.88
N PHE A 287 -16.13 -12.90 25.84
CA PHE A 287 -17.56 -12.66 25.95
C PHE A 287 -18.30 -13.24 24.73
N TYR A 288 -19.62 -13.14 24.76
CA TYR A 288 -20.49 -13.51 23.65
C TYR A 288 -21.33 -12.31 23.24
N MET A 289 -21.45 -12.06 21.94
CA MET A 289 -22.33 -11.02 21.37
C MET A 289 -23.18 -11.58 20.24
N ASP A 290 -24.35 -10.99 20.00
CA ASP A 290 -25.13 -11.26 18.78
C ASP A 290 -24.39 -10.75 17.53
N LEU A 291 -24.69 -11.32 16.37
CA LEU A 291 -24.27 -10.76 15.08
C LEU A 291 -25.47 -10.65 14.13
N GLY A 292 -25.84 -9.41 13.78
CA GLY A 292 -26.86 -9.14 12.78
C GLY A 292 -28.21 -9.84 13.05
N LYS A 293 -28.81 -10.37 11.98
CA LYS A 293 -30.09 -11.09 11.99
C LYS A 293 -29.88 -12.61 12.03
N THR A 294 -28.75 -13.08 12.53
CA THR A 294 -28.41 -14.52 12.62
C THR A 294 -29.19 -15.27 13.70
N GLY A 295 -29.65 -14.58 14.75
CA GLY A 295 -30.22 -15.20 15.95
C GLY A 295 -29.20 -16.01 16.77
N ARG A 296 -27.90 -15.85 16.50
CA ARG A 296 -26.80 -16.56 17.17
C ARG A 296 -25.94 -15.58 17.97
N ASN A 297 -25.50 -16.05 19.13
CA ASN A 297 -24.39 -15.42 19.85
C ASN A 297 -23.06 -16.03 19.40
N TYR A 298 -22.06 -15.20 19.17
CA TYR A 298 -20.72 -15.53 18.71
C TYR A 298 -19.72 -15.27 19.83
N TYR A 299 -18.78 -16.21 20.01
CA TYR A 299 -17.63 -16.05 20.90
C TYR A 299 -16.73 -14.91 20.43
N VAL A 300 -16.25 -14.09 21.37
CA VAL A 300 -15.23 -13.07 21.16
C VAL A 300 -14.17 -13.24 22.23
N GLY A 301 -13.02 -13.81 21.87
CA GLY A 301 -11.83 -13.84 22.74
C GLY A 301 -10.97 -12.60 22.55
N ILE A 302 -10.32 -12.13 23.61
CA ILE A 302 -9.36 -11.02 23.58
C ILE A 302 -7.99 -11.53 23.98
N MET A 303 -7.05 -11.47 23.03
CA MET A 303 -5.65 -11.83 23.22
C MET A 303 -4.78 -10.58 23.07
N GLU A 304 -4.03 -10.18 24.10
CA GLU A 304 -3.24 -8.94 24.12
C GLU A 304 -1.73 -9.22 23.99
N TYR A 305 -1.02 -8.39 23.23
CA TYR A 305 0.45 -8.40 23.10
C TYR A 305 0.96 -6.95 23.24
N VAL A 306 2.14 -6.76 23.81
CA VAL A 306 2.70 -5.41 24.06
C VAL A 306 4.10 -5.33 23.45
N CYS A 307 4.34 -4.31 22.62
CA CYS A 307 5.61 -4.11 21.93
C CYS A 307 5.83 -2.61 21.71
N ASP A 308 7.07 -2.13 21.91
CA ASP A 308 7.46 -0.74 21.65
C ASP A 308 6.58 0.33 22.34
N GLY A 309 5.95 -0.02 23.47
CA GLY A 309 5.01 0.82 24.21
C GLY A 309 3.57 0.84 23.66
N VAL A 310 3.31 0.18 22.53
CA VAL A 310 1.98 -0.01 21.93
C VAL A 310 1.34 -1.30 22.44
N VAL A 311 0.03 -1.25 22.70
CA VAL A 311 -0.77 -2.44 23.03
C VAL A 311 -1.49 -2.95 21.79
N TYR A 312 -1.42 -4.25 21.51
CA TYR A 312 -2.06 -4.91 20.38
C TYR A 312 -3.09 -5.93 20.87
N ASP A 313 -4.37 -5.73 20.54
CA ASP A 313 -5.43 -6.70 20.81
C ASP A 313 -5.76 -7.50 19.55
N PHE A 314 -5.84 -8.82 19.71
CA PHE A 314 -6.28 -9.75 18.68
C PHE A 314 -7.64 -10.31 19.06
N ILE A 315 -8.66 -9.96 18.28
CA ILE A 315 -10.02 -10.46 18.39
C ILE A 315 -10.03 -11.91 17.87
N ASP A 316 -10.27 -12.87 18.74
CA ASP A 316 -10.27 -14.30 18.42
C ASP A 316 -11.69 -14.82 18.13
N ASN A 317 -11.85 -15.41 16.94
CA ASN A 317 -13.04 -16.17 16.56
C ASN A 317 -12.69 -17.15 15.42
N GLN A 318 -12.86 -18.44 15.66
CA GLN A 318 -12.50 -19.50 14.72
C GLN A 318 -13.50 -19.71 13.56
N GLU A 319 -14.69 -19.10 13.60
CA GLU A 319 -15.65 -19.10 12.48
C GLU A 319 -15.26 -18.06 11.41
N PHE A 320 -14.57 -16.97 11.80
CA PHE A 320 -14.20 -15.87 10.90
C PHE A 320 -12.69 -15.76 10.59
N PHE A 321 -11.79 -16.17 11.48
CA PHE A 321 -10.34 -15.89 11.37
C PHE A 321 -9.44 -17.14 11.30
N SER A 322 -10.03 -18.35 11.25
CA SER A 322 -9.30 -19.63 11.08
C SER A 322 -8.60 -19.80 9.72
N SER A 323 -8.86 -18.90 8.77
CA SER A 323 -8.13 -18.83 7.49
C SER A 323 -6.71 -18.28 7.68
N GLY A 324 -5.73 -18.95 7.05
CA GLY A 324 -4.37 -18.41 6.89
C GLY A 324 -4.26 -17.29 5.83
N ASN A 325 -5.31 -17.05 5.04
CA ASN A 325 -5.40 -15.89 4.16
C ASN A 325 -6.37 -14.85 4.76
N PRO A 326 -5.92 -13.61 5.06
CA PRO A 326 -6.77 -12.54 5.58
C PRO A 326 -7.97 -12.19 4.69
N TYR A 327 -7.81 -12.25 3.37
CA TYR A 327 -8.83 -11.90 2.38
C TYR A 327 -9.21 -13.12 1.55
N LEU A 328 -10.37 -13.72 1.84
CA LEU A 328 -10.81 -14.95 1.19
C LEU A 328 -11.41 -14.66 -0.18
N ASN A 329 -12.51 -13.92 -0.14
CA ASN A 329 -13.24 -13.34 -1.25
C ASN A 329 -14.32 -12.43 -0.63
N LEU A 330 -14.88 -11.54 -1.44
CA LEU A 330 -15.82 -10.52 -0.95
C LEU A 330 -17.05 -11.11 -0.22
N VAL A 331 -17.56 -12.28 -0.63
CA VAL A 331 -18.78 -12.86 -0.01
C VAL A 331 -18.50 -13.35 1.42
N ASP A 332 -17.35 -13.98 1.64
CA ASP A 332 -16.92 -14.48 2.95
C ASP A 332 -16.28 -13.39 3.83
N ASP A 333 -15.77 -12.32 3.20
CA ASP A 333 -15.15 -11.20 3.91
C ASP A 333 -16.18 -10.17 4.44
N ILE A 334 -17.34 -9.98 3.78
CA ILE A 334 -18.45 -9.16 4.32
C ILE A 334 -18.85 -9.57 5.76
N PRO A 335 -19.20 -10.83 6.07
CA PRO A 335 -19.59 -11.23 7.42
C PRO A 335 -18.43 -11.14 8.42
N LYS A 336 -17.22 -11.53 8.00
CA LYS A 336 -15.97 -11.41 8.78
C LYS A 336 -15.75 -9.98 9.27
N TYR A 337 -15.88 -8.98 8.39
CA TYR A 337 -15.65 -7.58 8.75
C TYR A 337 -16.86 -6.90 9.40
N CYS A 338 -18.10 -7.38 9.16
CA CYS A 338 -19.26 -7.03 9.99
C CYS A 338 -19.06 -7.48 11.44
N PHE A 339 -18.59 -8.70 11.66
CA PHE A 339 -18.26 -9.25 12.98
C PHE A 339 -17.11 -8.47 13.63
N PHE A 340 -15.97 -8.33 12.95
CA PHE A 340 -14.80 -7.63 13.47
C PHE A 340 -15.10 -6.19 13.91
N SER A 341 -15.80 -5.42 13.05
CA SER A 341 -16.17 -4.03 13.35
C SER A 341 -17.08 -3.91 14.57
N LYS A 342 -17.96 -4.89 14.83
CA LYS A 342 -18.80 -4.91 16.04
C LYS A 342 -18.02 -5.40 17.26
N ALA A 343 -17.20 -6.42 17.09
CA ALA A 343 -16.41 -7.06 18.14
C ALA A 343 -15.38 -6.10 18.76
N ALA A 344 -14.73 -5.26 17.95
CA ALA A 344 -13.75 -4.28 18.44
C ALA A 344 -14.37 -3.25 19.39
N LEU A 345 -15.54 -2.69 19.06
CA LEU A 345 -16.28 -1.78 19.95
C LEU A 345 -16.79 -2.47 21.21
N ALA A 346 -17.25 -3.72 21.10
CA ALA A 346 -17.67 -4.51 22.25
C ALA A 346 -16.48 -4.87 23.18
N ALA A 347 -15.31 -5.16 22.62
CA ALA A 347 -14.08 -5.42 23.38
C ALA A 347 -13.59 -4.18 24.14
N LEU A 348 -13.63 -2.99 23.53
CA LEU A 348 -13.30 -1.73 24.20
C LEU A 348 -14.20 -1.47 25.43
N ASN A 349 -15.52 -1.66 25.28
CA ASN A 349 -16.46 -1.60 26.40
C ASN A 349 -16.19 -2.70 27.46
N TYR A 350 -15.93 -3.94 27.05
CA TYR A 350 -15.65 -5.07 27.97
C TYR A 350 -14.39 -4.87 28.81
N LEU A 351 -13.31 -4.37 28.20
CA LEU A 351 -12.04 -4.04 28.85
C LEU A 351 -12.13 -2.78 29.71
N ASN A 352 -13.24 -2.01 29.62
CA ASN A 352 -13.43 -0.71 30.24
C ASN A 352 -12.28 0.28 29.91
N TRP A 353 -11.73 0.21 28.70
CA TRP A 353 -10.76 1.17 28.16
C TRP A 353 -11.43 1.93 27.03
N ILE A 354 -11.82 3.18 27.32
CA ILE A 354 -12.60 4.03 26.45
C ILE A 354 -11.68 5.12 25.86
N PRO A 355 -11.29 5.04 24.57
CA PRO A 355 -10.45 6.03 23.92
C PRO A 355 -11.18 7.35 23.63
N ASP A 356 -10.43 8.45 23.58
CA ASP A 356 -10.89 9.72 22.98
C ASP A 356 -11.22 9.52 21.48
N ILE A 357 -10.38 8.75 20.77
CA ILE A 357 -10.41 8.55 19.31
C ILE A 357 -10.51 7.06 18.96
N VAL A 358 -11.42 6.70 18.06
CA VAL A 358 -11.42 5.44 17.32
C VAL A 358 -11.00 5.71 15.88
N HIS A 359 -9.80 5.26 15.51
CA HIS A 359 -9.18 5.48 14.21
C HIS A 359 -9.28 4.19 13.36
N CYS A 360 -10.20 4.20 12.41
CA CYS A 360 -10.53 3.09 11.54
C CYS A 360 -9.74 3.15 10.23
N HIS A 361 -9.32 2.00 9.71
CA HIS A 361 -8.53 1.90 8.48
C HIS A 361 -9.23 1.05 7.42
N ASP A 362 -9.44 1.65 6.23
CA ASP A 362 -10.10 1.06 5.05
C ASP A 362 -11.49 0.41 5.30
N TRP A 363 -12.03 -0.27 4.30
CA TRP A 363 -13.40 -0.81 4.30
C TRP A 363 -13.63 -1.89 5.37
N GLN A 364 -12.56 -2.59 5.78
CA GLN A 364 -12.55 -3.65 6.78
C GLN A 364 -12.96 -3.16 8.18
N ALA A 365 -12.66 -1.90 8.50
CA ALA A 365 -13.07 -1.22 9.73
C ALA A 365 -14.14 -0.14 9.50
N ALA A 366 -14.61 0.06 8.26
CA ALA A 366 -15.50 1.17 7.93
C ALA A 366 -16.93 1.05 8.49
N LEU A 367 -17.35 -0.12 9.00
CA LEU A 367 -18.60 -0.20 9.77
C LEU A 367 -18.45 0.26 11.23
N VAL A 368 -17.24 0.42 11.75
CA VAL A 368 -17.02 0.88 13.13
C VAL A 368 -17.64 2.26 13.39
N PRO A 369 -17.44 3.32 12.57
CA PRO A 369 -18.10 4.62 12.80
C PRO A 369 -19.63 4.53 12.70
N VAL A 370 -20.15 3.63 11.86
CA VAL A 370 -21.60 3.40 11.70
C VAL A 370 -22.18 2.75 12.95
N TYR A 371 -21.54 1.69 13.47
CA TYR A 371 -21.92 1.04 14.73
C TYR A 371 -21.80 2.00 15.93
N LEU A 372 -20.71 2.77 16.01
CA LEU A 372 -20.45 3.76 17.05
C LEU A 372 -21.59 4.78 17.18
N ARG A 373 -22.16 5.20 16.03
CA ARG A 373 -23.24 6.19 15.92
C ARG A 373 -24.64 5.56 15.76
N THR A 374 -24.80 4.26 16.01
CA THR A 374 -26.12 3.59 15.96
C THR A 374 -26.33 2.58 17.09
N LEU A 375 -25.53 1.50 17.15
CA LEU A 375 -25.70 0.40 18.10
C LEU A 375 -24.96 0.63 19.44
N PHE A 376 -23.93 1.48 19.43
CA PHE A 376 -23.09 1.77 20.61
C PHE A 376 -23.24 3.21 21.14
N GLN A 377 -24.11 4.03 20.54
CA GLN A 377 -24.23 5.46 20.84
C GLN A 377 -24.54 5.75 22.32
N ASP A 378 -25.31 4.86 22.98
CA ASP A 378 -25.77 4.97 24.37
C ASP A 378 -24.87 4.19 25.36
N SER A 379 -23.71 3.70 24.88
CA SER A 379 -22.71 2.98 25.67
C SER A 379 -21.44 3.82 25.86
N PRO A 380 -20.55 3.51 26.82
CA PRO A 380 -19.39 4.36 27.13
C PRO A 380 -18.50 4.70 25.91
N ILE A 381 -18.26 3.73 25.02
CA ILE A 381 -17.50 3.97 23.78
C ILE A 381 -18.18 4.97 22.83
N GLY A 382 -19.50 5.13 22.87
CA GLY A 382 -20.29 6.01 22.00
C GLY A 382 -19.89 7.48 22.07
N HIS A 383 -19.22 7.92 23.14
CA HIS A 383 -18.69 9.28 23.27
C HIS A 383 -17.41 9.55 22.46
N ALA A 384 -16.69 8.51 22.04
CA ALA A 384 -15.44 8.64 21.28
C ALA A 384 -15.67 9.33 19.92
N ARG A 385 -14.62 9.98 19.40
CA ARG A 385 -14.58 10.54 18.03
C ARG A 385 -14.08 9.49 17.05
N SER A 386 -14.65 9.48 15.84
CA SER A 386 -14.32 8.51 14.81
C SER A 386 -13.55 9.13 13.64
N ILE A 387 -12.49 8.47 13.22
CA ILE A 387 -11.69 8.84 12.05
C ILE A 387 -11.64 7.63 11.12
N LEU A 388 -11.77 7.84 9.81
CA LEU A 388 -11.59 6.76 8.82
C LEU A 388 -10.50 7.15 7.83
N THR A 389 -9.37 6.43 7.85
CA THR A 389 -8.31 6.59 6.84
C THR A 389 -8.56 5.68 5.64
N ILE A 390 -8.57 6.30 4.45
CA ILE A 390 -8.53 5.62 3.15
C ILE A 390 -7.06 5.46 2.73
N HIS A 391 -6.57 4.23 2.61
CA HIS A 391 -5.25 3.92 2.03
C HIS A 391 -5.37 3.59 0.54
N ASN A 392 -6.49 2.99 0.11
CA ASN A 392 -6.75 2.69 -1.30
C ASN A 392 -8.26 2.63 -1.61
N LEU A 393 -8.77 3.64 -2.31
CA LEU A 393 -10.20 3.78 -2.61
C LEU A 393 -10.78 2.67 -3.52
N ARG A 394 -9.93 1.85 -4.16
CA ARG A 394 -10.38 0.74 -5.02
C ARG A 394 -11.03 -0.41 -4.23
N PHE A 395 -10.81 -0.51 -2.93
CA PHE A 395 -11.39 -1.57 -2.09
C PHE A 395 -12.40 -0.99 -1.10
N GLN A 396 -13.69 -1.23 -1.34
CA GLN A 396 -14.78 -0.49 -0.69
C GLN A 396 -15.78 -1.35 0.10
N GLY A 397 -15.74 -2.69 -0.06
CA GLY A 397 -16.75 -3.56 0.56
C GLY A 397 -18.16 -3.36 -0.01
N ILE A 398 -18.30 -3.36 -1.34
CA ILE A 398 -19.58 -3.24 -2.04
C ILE A 398 -20.23 -4.62 -2.18
N TYR A 399 -21.43 -4.79 -1.62
CA TYR A 399 -22.20 -6.03 -1.80
C TYR A 399 -23.71 -5.78 -1.64
N ASN A 400 -24.55 -6.76 -1.97
CA ASN A 400 -26.00 -6.55 -1.98
C ASN A 400 -26.56 -6.13 -0.60
N ILE A 401 -27.54 -5.22 -0.62
CA ILE A 401 -28.17 -4.63 0.57
C ILE A 401 -28.69 -5.72 1.52
N PRO A 402 -29.49 -6.74 1.09
CA PRO A 402 -29.97 -7.80 1.97
C PRO A 402 -28.87 -8.53 2.76
N THR A 403 -27.74 -8.87 2.14
CA THR A 403 -26.64 -9.55 2.83
C THR A 403 -25.94 -8.64 3.85
N ILE A 404 -25.66 -7.37 3.50
CA ILE A 404 -25.05 -6.43 4.45
C ILE A 404 -26.03 -6.10 5.60
N GLN A 405 -27.32 -5.94 5.33
CA GLN A 405 -28.36 -5.79 6.36
C GLN A 405 -28.46 -7.01 7.28
N TYR A 406 -28.36 -8.22 6.71
CA TYR A 406 -28.42 -9.47 7.47
C TYR A 406 -27.24 -9.62 8.42
N TRP A 407 -26.00 -9.41 7.96
CA TRP A 407 -24.81 -9.64 8.80
C TRP A 407 -24.48 -8.49 9.74
N SER A 408 -24.74 -7.24 9.35
CA SER A 408 -24.45 -6.08 10.22
C SER A 408 -25.52 -5.86 11.30
N GLY A 409 -26.80 -6.14 11.01
CA GLY A 409 -27.91 -5.78 11.91
C GLY A 409 -28.16 -4.28 12.03
N LEU A 410 -27.52 -3.46 11.20
CA LEU A 410 -27.70 -2.01 11.18
C LEU A 410 -29.15 -1.63 10.80
N PRO A 411 -29.70 -0.54 11.37
CA PRO A 411 -31.07 -0.13 11.11
C PRO A 411 -31.25 0.39 9.67
N ASP A 412 -32.45 0.25 9.12
CA ASP A 412 -32.75 0.59 7.71
C ASP A 412 -32.42 2.05 7.34
N SER A 413 -32.38 2.96 8.33
CA SER A 413 -31.97 4.36 8.16
C SER A 413 -30.56 4.54 7.59
N VAL A 414 -29.62 3.63 7.86
CA VAL A 414 -28.25 3.71 7.30
C VAL A 414 -28.17 3.26 5.84
N PHE A 415 -29.21 2.61 5.32
CA PHE A 415 -29.30 2.12 3.94
C PHE A 415 -29.97 3.14 3.00
N GLY A 416 -29.84 4.43 3.32
CA GLY A 416 -30.13 5.56 2.44
C GLY A 416 -28.94 5.97 1.56
N MET A 417 -29.21 6.71 0.47
CA MET A 417 -28.18 7.15 -0.50
C MET A 417 -27.09 8.05 0.10
N GLY A 418 -27.37 8.74 1.22
CA GLY A 418 -26.38 9.54 1.95
C GLY A 418 -25.40 8.72 2.80
N ALA A 419 -25.65 7.43 2.98
CA ALA A 419 -24.86 6.51 3.79
C ALA A 419 -24.53 5.24 2.97
N LEU A 420 -24.83 4.02 3.46
CA LEU A 420 -24.31 2.78 2.88
C LEU A 420 -24.81 2.52 1.45
N LYS A 421 -25.99 3.00 1.04
CA LYS A 421 -26.58 2.60 -0.25
C LYS A 421 -25.81 3.17 -1.45
N GLU A 422 -25.36 2.29 -2.32
CA GLU A 422 -24.60 2.64 -3.54
C GLU A 422 -25.53 2.81 -4.73
N ASN A 423 -26.37 1.80 -4.97
CA ASN A 423 -27.34 1.78 -6.07
C ASN A 423 -28.66 1.15 -5.58
N TYR A 424 -29.55 0.70 -6.48
CA TYR A 424 -30.83 0.09 -6.08
C TYR A 424 -30.69 -1.27 -5.37
N VAL A 425 -29.59 -2.00 -5.61
CA VAL A 425 -29.33 -3.37 -5.16
C VAL A 425 -28.22 -3.41 -4.10
N ASP A 426 -27.17 -2.59 -4.24
CA ASP A 426 -25.93 -2.71 -3.46
C ASP A 426 -25.74 -1.62 -2.39
N ALA A 427 -25.05 -2.02 -1.34
CA ALA A 427 -24.53 -1.18 -0.27
C ALA A 427 -23.00 -1.28 -0.21
N ASN A 428 -22.37 -0.25 0.31
CA ASN A 428 -20.94 0.00 0.29
C ASN A 428 -20.47 0.30 1.72
N MET A 429 -19.67 -0.59 2.30
CA MET A 429 -19.21 -0.48 3.69
C MET A 429 -18.31 0.76 3.89
N LEU A 430 -17.40 1.03 2.95
CA LEU A 430 -16.53 2.20 3.01
C LEU A 430 -17.36 3.49 2.98
N LYS A 431 -18.28 3.62 2.03
CA LYS A 431 -19.22 4.75 1.91
C LYS A 431 -20.05 4.96 3.19
N GLY A 432 -20.45 3.87 3.85
CA GLY A 432 -21.09 3.94 5.17
C GLY A 432 -20.19 4.58 6.23
N GLY A 433 -18.95 4.10 6.36
CA GLY A 433 -17.98 4.67 7.29
C GLY A 433 -17.63 6.12 6.99
N LEU A 434 -17.44 6.46 5.70
CA LEU A 434 -17.16 7.82 5.24
C LEU A 434 -18.32 8.77 5.59
N ALA A 435 -19.58 8.32 5.51
CA ALA A 435 -20.72 9.11 5.95
C ALA A 435 -20.70 9.40 7.46
N TYR A 436 -20.46 8.38 8.29
CA TYR A 436 -20.60 8.46 9.75
C TYR A 436 -19.36 8.93 10.52
N ALA A 437 -18.16 8.87 9.94
CA ALA A 437 -16.94 9.30 10.62
C ALA A 437 -16.91 10.81 10.94
N ASP A 438 -16.40 11.21 12.11
CA ASP A 438 -16.21 12.63 12.47
C ASP A 438 -15.17 13.30 11.55
N ARG A 439 -14.11 12.56 11.14
CA ARG A 439 -13.17 12.94 10.08
C ARG A 439 -12.85 11.80 9.11
N ILE A 440 -12.50 12.16 7.89
CA ILE A 440 -11.93 11.28 6.87
C ILE A 440 -10.48 11.69 6.66
N THR A 441 -9.56 10.74 6.68
CA THR A 441 -8.16 10.94 6.34
C THR A 441 -7.78 10.13 5.10
N THR A 442 -6.75 10.56 4.38
CA THR A 442 -6.13 9.74 3.34
C THR A 442 -4.64 10.08 3.22
N VAL A 443 -3.90 9.21 2.56
CA VAL A 443 -2.45 9.08 2.71
C VAL A 443 -1.61 10.07 1.87
N SER A 444 -2.23 11.10 1.28
CA SER A 444 -1.57 12.31 0.79
C SER A 444 -2.55 13.47 0.56
N GLY A 445 -2.05 14.70 0.45
CA GLY A 445 -2.81 15.91 0.16
C GLY A 445 -3.31 15.98 -1.28
N THR A 446 -2.45 15.71 -2.27
CA THR A 446 -2.87 15.62 -3.68
C THR A 446 -3.93 14.53 -3.87
N TYR A 447 -3.75 13.33 -3.30
CA TYR A 447 -4.73 12.26 -3.46
C TYR A 447 -6.10 12.62 -2.86
N ALA A 448 -6.14 13.37 -1.75
CA ALA A 448 -7.37 13.90 -1.16
C ALA A 448 -8.17 14.81 -2.13
N TYR A 449 -7.50 15.48 -3.08
CA TYR A 449 -8.16 16.22 -4.16
C TYR A 449 -8.47 15.33 -5.37
N GLU A 450 -7.58 14.41 -5.76
CA GLU A 450 -7.79 13.49 -6.89
C GLU A 450 -9.05 12.62 -6.69
N ILE A 451 -9.26 12.04 -5.50
CA ILE A 451 -10.42 11.17 -5.20
C ILE A 451 -11.77 11.90 -5.23
N GLN A 452 -11.77 13.22 -5.32
CA GLN A 452 -12.95 14.05 -5.54
C GLN A 452 -13.27 14.26 -7.03
N THR A 453 -12.52 13.61 -7.93
CA THR A 453 -12.71 13.62 -9.39
C THR A 453 -13.15 12.25 -9.91
N ALA A 454 -13.82 12.21 -11.06
CA ALA A 454 -14.32 10.98 -11.67
C ALA A 454 -13.21 10.06 -12.24
N GLU A 455 -11.94 10.50 -12.27
CA GLU A 455 -10.81 9.69 -12.76
C GLU A 455 -10.20 8.81 -11.65
N TYR A 456 -10.19 9.29 -10.40
CA TYR A 456 -9.56 8.61 -9.25
C TYR A 456 -10.54 8.27 -8.12
N GLY A 457 -11.78 8.76 -8.19
CA GLY A 457 -12.76 8.66 -7.11
C GLY A 457 -13.53 7.33 -7.02
N GLU A 458 -13.34 6.39 -7.95
CA GLU A 458 -13.90 5.01 -7.89
C GLU A 458 -15.41 5.01 -7.53
N HIS A 459 -16.19 5.84 -8.22
CA HIS A 459 -17.64 6.12 -8.01
C HIS A 459 -18.03 6.88 -6.73
N LEU A 460 -17.10 7.06 -5.79
CA LEU A 460 -17.30 7.83 -4.56
C LEU A 460 -17.01 9.33 -4.70
N GLU A 461 -16.66 9.85 -5.89
CA GLU A 461 -16.26 11.25 -6.07
C GLU A 461 -17.35 12.25 -5.67
N ASN A 462 -18.63 11.88 -5.80
CA ASN A 462 -19.75 12.71 -5.36
C ASN A 462 -19.89 12.72 -3.83
N HIS A 463 -19.69 11.56 -3.21
CA HIS A 463 -19.79 11.38 -1.76
C HIS A 463 -18.61 12.02 -1.02
N LEU A 464 -17.40 11.87 -1.56
CA LEU A 464 -16.18 12.51 -1.06
C LEU A 464 -16.22 14.03 -1.21
N ARG A 465 -16.76 14.57 -2.31
CA ARG A 465 -17.01 16.03 -2.44
C ARG A 465 -18.03 16.55 -1.44
N TYR A 466 -19.11 15.81 -1.19
CA TYR A 466 -20.10 16.16 -0.16
C TYR A 466 -19.49 16.16 1.25
N HIS A 467 -18.52 15.29 1.51
CA HIS A 467 -17.76 15.22 2.77
C HIS A 467 -16.39 15.92 2.73
N SER A 468 -16.13 16.77 1.74
CA SER A 468 -14.85 17.47 1.55
C SER A 468 -14.41 18.28 2.77
N GLY A 469 -15.35 18.93 3.47
CA GLY A 469 -15.08 19.68 4.70
C GLY A 469 -14.63 18.83 5.91
N LYS A 470 -14.64 17.50 5.80
CA LYS A 470 -14.06 16.59 6.81
C LYS A 470 -12.94 15.69 6.26
N LEU A 471 -12.54 15.87 5.00
CA LEU A 471 -11.48 15.11 4.32
C LEU A 471 -10.12 15.83 4.42
N ARG A 472 -9.09 15.14 4.95
CA ARG A 472 -7.73 15.67 5.07
C ARG A 472 -6.69 14.67 4.54
N GLY A 473 -5.77 15.15 3.71
CA GLY A 473 -4.56 14.41 3.36
C GLY A 473 -3.50 14.53 4.44
N ILE A 474 -2.88 13.42 4.83
CA ILE A 474 -1.66 13.36 5.66
C ILE A 474 -0.74 12.32 5.01
N VAL A 475 0.45 12.75 4.59
CA VAL A 475 1.43 11.88 3.90
C VAL A 475 1.98 10.83 4.87
N ASN A 476 2.16 9.59 4.42
CA ASN A 476 2.79 8.54 5.22
C ASN A 476 4.30 8.78 5.35
N GLY A 477 4.89 8.34 6.47
CA GLY A 477 6.34 8.23 6.61
C GLY A 477 6.85 6.83 6.24
N ILE A 478 8.15 6.62 6.45
CA ILE A 478 8.79 5.29 6.46
C ILE A 478 9.40 5.02 7.84
N ASP A 479 9.55 3.73 8.21
CA ASP A 479 10.16 3.34 9.47
C ASP A 479 11.68 3.19 9.30
N TYR A 480 12.46 4.15 9.81
CA TYR A 480 13.93 4.09 9.77
C TYR A 480 14.51 2.92 10.60
N GLY A 481 13.71 2.26 11.46
CA GLY A 481 14.11 1.00 12.08
C GLY A 481 14.09 -0.21 11.13
N MET A 482 13.43 -0.07 9.97
CA MET A 482 13.34 -1.07 8.90
C MET A 482 14.12 -0.64 7.65
N TRP A 483 14.12 0.66 7.34
CA TRP A 483 14.71 1.23 6.13
C TRP A 483 15.77 2.28 6.50
N ASN A 484 17.02 1.85 6.71
CA ASN A 484 18.15 2.73 7.03
C ASN A 484 19.47 2.17 6.48
N PRO A 485 20.13 2.82 5.50
CA PRO A 485 21.36 2.32 4.91
C PRO A 485 22.57 2.28 5.87
N GLU A 486 22.51 2.89 7.05
CA GLU A 486 23.57 2.81 8.07
C GLU A 486 23.56 1.48 8.84
N THR A 487 22.43 0.78 8.88
CA THR A 487 22.23 -0.44 9.69
C THR A 487 21.64 -1.63 8.91
N ASP A 488 21.32 -1.44 7.64
CA ASP A 488 20.64 -2.43 6.80
C ASP A 488 21.56 -3.59 6.38
N SER A 489 21.41 -4.71 7.10
CA SER A 489 22.13 -5.96 6.89
C SER A 489 21.85 -6.66 5.55
N ALA A 490 20.93 -6.16 4.72
CA ALA A 490 20.76 -6.63 3.35
C ALA A 490 21.79 -6.04 2.37
N LEU A 491 22.50 -4.97 2.77
CA LEU A 491 23.46 -4.25 1.92
C LEU A 491 24.85 -4.88 1.91
N THR A 492 25.65 -4.53 0.90
CA THR A 492 27.06 -4.98 0.81
C THR A 492 27.97 -4.12 1.69
N VAL A 493 27.71 -2.82 1.72
CA VAL A 493 28.40 -1.82 2.55
C VAL A 493 27.36 -0.84 3.09
N HIS A 494 27.35 -0.62 4.41
CA HIS A 494 26.46 0.37 5.04
C HIS A 494 26.94 1.80 4.76
N TYR A 495 26.06 2.79 4.69
CA TYR A 495 26.43 4.18 4.41
C TYR A 495 25.44 5.21 4.96
N ASN A 496 25.96 6.43 5.15
CA ASN A 496 25.19 7.62 5.56
C ASN A 496 25.23 8.70 4.47
N ARG A 497 24.58 9.85 4.71
CA ARG A 497 24.57 11.02 3.81
C ARG A 497 25.98 11.48 3.38
N ASP A 498 26.99 11.27 4.21
CA ASP A 498 28.33 11.80 3.99
C ASP A 498 29.16 10.82 3.15
N THR A 499 29.08 9.51 3.43
CA THR A 499 29.79 8.44 2.68
C THR A 499 29.04 7.90 1.45
N VAL A 500 27.76 8.25 1.25
CA VAL A 500 26.90 7.71 0.17
C VAL A 500 27.59 7.70 -1.20
N LEU A 501 28.32 8.73 -1.60
CA LEU A 501 28.85 8.83 -2.96
C LEU A 501 29.85 7.72 -3.32
N GLU A 502 30.53 7.15 -2.32
CA GLU A 502 31.53 6.09 -2.49
C GLU A 502 30.86 4.72 -2.27
N HIS A 503 30.28 4.49 -1.08
CA HIS A 503 29.70 3.21 -0.70
C HIS A 503 28.48 2.81 -1.57
N LYS A 504 27.77 3.78 -2.16
CA LYS A 504 26.68 3.50 -3.12
C LYS A 504 27.21 2.93 -4.43
N MET A 505 28.42 3.33 -4.87
CA MET A 505 29.09 2.73 -6.04
C MET A 505 29.53 1.28 -5.76
N GLU A 506 29.93 0.96 -4.53
CA GLU A 506 30.22 -0.43 -4.12
C GLU A 506 28.96 -1.31 -4.12
N ASN A 507 27.86 -0.83 -3.52
CA ASN A 507 26.56 -1.53 -3.57
C ASN A 507 26.03 -1.68 -5.00
N LYS A 508 26.28 -0.71 -5.89
CA LYS A 508 25.94 -0.75 -7.32
C LYS A 508 26.71 -1.84 -8.07
N LEU A 509 28.03 -1.92 -7.89
CA LEU A 509 28.85 -2.99 -8.47
C LEU A 509 28.43 -4.38 -7.95
N ALA A 510 28.14 -4.49 -6.65
CA ALA A 510 27.64 -5.71 -6.05
C ALA A 510 26.26 -6.13 -6.59
N LEU A 511 25.35 -5.18 -6.80
CA LEU A 511 24.04 -5.41 -7.43
C LEU A 511 24.18 -5.83 -8.90
N GLN A 512 25.05 -5.17 -9.67
CA GLN A 512 25.34 -5.56 -11.06
C GLN A 512 25.83 -7.01 -11.13
N LYS A 513 26.78 -7.37 -10.26
CA LYS A 513 27.33 -8.72 -10.13
C LYS A 513 26.28 -9.77 -9.71
N GLU A 514 25.42 -9.47 -8.74
CA GLU A 514 24.34 -10.36 -8.30
C GLU A 514 23.39 -10.69 -9.46
N LEU A 515 23.09 -9.70 -10.31
CA LEU A 515 22.08 -9.79 -11.36
C LEU A 515 22.63 -10.23 -12.73
N GLY A 516 23.95 -10.46 -12.86
CA GLY A 516 24.58 -10.77 -14.14
C GLY A 516 24.52 -9.62 -15.15
N LEU A 517 24.45 -8.38 -14.64
CA LEU A 517 24.66 -7.17 -15.43
C LEU A 517 26.17 -6.94 -15.66
N GLU A 518 26.50 -6.06 -16.60
CA GLU A 518 27.87 -5.59 -16.77
C GLU A 518 28.31 -4.78 -15.53
N GLU A 519 29.38 -5.23 -14.87
CA GLU A 519 29.98 -4.59 -13.69
C GLU A 519 30.71 -3.30 -14.11
N ASP A 520 29.99 -2.17 -14.14
CA ASP A 520 30.47 -0.84 -14.52
C ASP A 520 29.74 0.25 -13.72
N ALA A 521 30.47 0.88 -12.78
CA ALA A 521 29.91 1.93 -11.92
C ALA A 521 29.56 3.23 -12.67
N GLY A 522 30.07 3.41 -13.90
CA GLY A 522 29.76 4.55 -14.77
C GLY A 522 28.36 4.47 -15.39
N LYS A 523 27.84 3.27 -15.66
CA LYS A 523 26.51 3.07 -16.27
C LYS A 523 25.38 3.56 -15.37
N PHE A 524 24.30 4.07 -15.96
CA PHE A 524 23.13 4.56 -15.23
C PHE A 524 22.17 3.41 -14.91
N VAL A 525 22.00 3.07 -13.64
CA VAL A 525 21.15 1.96 -13.18
C VAL A 525 19.78 2.47 -12.75
N ILE A 526 18.73 2.02 -13.44
CA ILE A 526 17.33 2.32 -13.14
C ILE A 526 16.68 1.11 -12.47
N GLY A 527 16.29 1.25 -11.19
CA GLY A 527 15.52 0.25 -10.46
C GLY A 527 14.00 0.43 -10.62
N LEU A 528 13.25 -0.66 -10.66
CA LEU A 528 11.79 -0.68 -10.66
C LEU A 528 11.30 -1.79 -9.71
N ILE A 529 10.77 -1.41 -8.56
CA ILE A 529 10.26 -2.33 -7.53
C ILE A 529 8.73 -2.16 -7.44
N SER A 530 7.93 -3.10 -7.96
CA SER A 530 6.47 -2.97 -7.96
C SER A 530 5.69 -4.28 -8.12
N ARG A 531 4.39 -4.28 -7.76
CA ARG A 531 3.45 -5.32 -8.20
C ARG A 531 3.17 -5.14 -9.70
N LEU A 532 3.48 -6.15 -10.50
CA LEU A 532 3.54 -6.02 -11.96
C LEU A 532 2.14 -5.96 -12.59
N THR A 533 1.55 -4.77 -12.62
CA THR A 533 0.15 -4.54 -13.01
C THR A 533 -0.02 -3.22 -13.75
N ASN A 534 -1.11 -3.08 -14.53
CA ASN A 534 -1.44 -1.84 -15.26
C ASN A 534 -1.55 -0.60 -14.34
N GLN A 535 -1.78 -0.76 -13.03
CA GLN A 535 -1.79 0.35 -12.08
C GLN A 535 -0.40 1.03 -11.98
N LYS A 536 0.69 0.28 -12.19
CA LYS A 536 2.07 0.71 -11.91
C LYS A 536 2.82 1.26 -13.13
N GLY A 537 2.11 1.67 -14.20
CA GLY A 537 2.71 2.34 -15.35
C GLY A 537 3.45 1.43 -16.33
N LEU A 538 3.27 0.11 -16.21
CA LEU A 538 4.15 -0.87 -16.88
C LEU A 538 3.86 -1.05 -18.36
N ASP A 539 2.69 -0.62 -18.84
CA ASP A 539 2.41 -0.39 -20.26
C ASP A 539 3.28 0.75 -20.82
N LEU A 540 3.41 1.88 -20.10
CA LEU A 540 4.32 2.95 -20.48
C LEU A 540 5.77 2.45 -20.51
N VAL A 541 6.24 1.79 -19.43
CA VAL A 541 7.61 1.22 -19.36
C VAL A 541 7.88 0.26 -20.51
N SER A 542 6.98 -0.70 -20.75
CA SER A 542 7.13 -1.71 -21.81
C SER A 542 7.23 -1.08 -23.21
N SER A 543 6.61 0.08 -23.43
CA SER A 543 6.69 0.80 -24.71
C SER A 543 8.01 1.54 -24.95
N ILE A 544 8.79 1.83 -23.90
CA ILE A 544 10.02 2.66 -23.99
C ILE A 544 11.33 1.94 -23.66
N ILE A 545 11.32 0.70 -23.15
CA ILE A 545 12.56 -0.05 -22.85
C ILE A 545 13.60 -0.01 -24.00
N PRO A 546 13.23 -0.21 -25.29
CA PRO A 546 14.19 -0.12 -26.41
C PRO A 546 14.83 1.25 -26.64
N GLN A 547 14.25 2.32 -26.06
CA GLN A 547 14.76 3.70 -26.15
C GLN A 547 15.54 4.10 -24.89
N VAL A 548 15.33 3.40 -23.78
CA VAL A 548 16.05 3.58 -22.52
C VAL A 548 17.42 2.87 -22.56
N LEU A 549 17.47 1.66 -23.13
CA LEU A 549 18.67 0.81 -23.24
C LEU A 549 19.64 1.29 -24.35
N ASP A 550 20.33 2.39 -24.09
CA ASP A 550 21.34 3.00 -24.99
C ASP A 550 22.77 2.45 -24.79
N GLY A 551 22.92 1.28 -24.17
CA GLY A 551 24.21 0.65 -23.83
C GLY A 551 24.92 1.24 -22.60
N ASN A 552 24.65 2.51 -22.27
CA ASN A 552 25.13 3.17 -21.05
C ASN A 552 24.12 3.13 -19.90
N THR A 553 22.90 2.65 -20.16
CA THR A 553 21.81 2.50 -19.20
C THR A 553 21.54 1.03 -18.91
N GLN A 554 21.29 0.70 -17.65
CA GLN A 554 20.86 -0.63 -17.20
C GLN A 554 19.51 -0.52 -16.48
N VAL A 555 18.69 -1.57 -16.56
CA VAL A 555 17.35 -1.62 -15.93
C VAL A 555 17.19 -2.90 -15.10
N VAL A 556 16.75 -2.73 -13.85
CA VAL A 556 16.45 -3.83 -12.91
C VAL A 556 14.98 -3.78 -12.53
N VAL A 557 14.23 -4.84 -12.86
CA VAL A 557 12.84 -5.02 -12.45
C VAL A 557 12.75 -6.05 -11.33
N LEU A 558 12.02 -5.75 -10.26
CA LEU A 558 11.68 -6.66 -9.16
C LEU A 558 10.17 -6.65 -8.89
N GLY A 559 9.55 -7.84 -8.93
CA GLY A 559 8.18 -8.08 -8.50
C GLY A 559 7.44 -9.14 -9.31
N THR A 560 6.18 -9.41 -8.95
CA THR A 560 5.30 -10.39 -9.62
C THR A 560 3.92 -9.78 -9.92
N GLY A 561 3.14 -10.39 -10.82
CA GLY A 561 1.79 -9.89 -11.12
C GLY A 561 1.15 -10.46 -12.39
N ASP A 562 0.63 -9.57 -13.24
CA ASP A 562 -0.06 -9.93 -14.48
C ASP A 562 0.94 -10.56 -15.46
N LYS A 563 0.68 -11.81 -15.87
CA LYS A 563 1.58 -12.63 -16.70
C LYS A 563 2.12 -11.90 -17.94
N GLN A 564 1.34 -10.99 -18.54
CA GLN A 564 1.77 -10.18 -19.68
C GLN A 564 3.08 -9.40 -19.38
N TYR A 565 3.18 -8.74 -18.22
CA TYR A 565 4.35 -7.95 -17.85
C TYR A 565 5.53 -8.83 -17.45
N GLU A 566 5.25 -9.92 -16.73
CA GLU A 566 6.29 -10.88 -16.40
C GLU A 566 6.96 -11.47 -17.64
N ASP A 567 6.16 -11.88 -18.64
CA ASP A 567 6.66 -12.46 -19.89
C ASP A 567 7.36 -11.39 -20.76
N THR A 568 6.86 -10.15 -20.78
CA THR A 568 7.53 -9.02 -21.45
C THR A 568 8.90 -8.71 -20.83
N PHE A 569 9.03 -8.69 -19.50
CA PHE A 569 10.32 -8.40 -18.86
C PHE A 569 11.30 -9.59 -18.95
N ARG A 570 10.81 -10.84 -18.87
CA ARG A 570 11.61 -12.05 -19.20
C ARG A 570 12.13 -12.01 -20.64
N TYR A 571 11.33 -11.53 -21.60
CA TYR A 571 11.77 -11.33 -22.98
C TYR A 571 12.88 -10.27 -23.08
N TYR A 572 12.73 -9.13 -22.41
CA TYR A 572 13.76 -8.08 -22.43
C TYR A 572 15.07 -8.51 -21.75
N GLU A 573 15.03 -9.23 -20.63
CA GLU A 573 16.21 -9.86 -20.00
C GLU A 573 16.87 -10.87 -20.95
N GLY A 574 16.08 -11.73 -21.60
CA GLY A 574 16.58 -12.71 -22.56
C GLY A 574 17.29 -12.09 -23.77
N ALA A 575 16.80 -10.94 -24.23
CA ALA A 575 17.32 -10.21 -25.39
C ALA A 575 18.46 -9.21 -25.07
N ASN A 576 18.52 -8.67 -23.84
CA ASN A 576 19.43 -7.58 -23.45
C ASN A 576 20.27 -7.96 -22.21
N ARG A 577 20.81 -9.18 -22.20
CA ARG A 577 21.74 -9.66 -21.16
C ARG A 577 22.88 -8.66 -20.94
N GLY A 578 23.29 -8.46 -19.69
CA GLY A 578 24.27 -7.44 -19.30
C GLY A 578 23.68 -6.05 -19.05
N THR A 579 22.47 -5.76 -19.56
CA THR A 579 21.82 -4.43 -19.41
C THR A 579 20.37 -4.47 -18.90
N PHE A 580 19.67 -5.60 -18.96
CA PHE A 580 18.32 -5.74 -18.39
C PHE A 580 18.22 -7.00 -17.51
N SER A 581 17.64 -6.87 -16.31
CA SER A 581 17.33 -8.00 -15.43
C SER A 581 15.88 -7.96 -14.92
N ALA A 582 15.25 -9.13 -14.86
CA ALA A 582 13.83 -9.35 -14.54
C ALA A 582 13.68 -10.31 -13.36
N CYS A 583 13.88 -9.82 -12.14
CA CYS A 583 13.68 -10.57 -10.90
C CYS A 583 12.18 -10.77 -10.62
N ILE A 584 11.56 -11.72 -11.32
CA ILE A 584 10.12 -12.01 -11.20
C ILE A 584 9.81 -12.85 -9.94
N GLN A 585 9.99 -12.24 -8.77
CA GLN A 585 9.78 -12.83 -7.45
C GLN A 585 9.44 -11.77 -6.39
N TYR A 586 9.04 -12.19 -5.19
CA TYR A 586 9.03 -11.34 -4.00
C TYR A 586 10.31 -11.61 -3.19
N ASP A 587 11.13 -10.58 -3.02
CA ASP A 587 12.45 -10.66 -2.39
C ASP A 587 12.77 -9.29 -1.74
N GLU A 588 12.45 -9.16 -0.46
CA GLU A 588 12.58 -7.90 0.29
C GLU A 588 14.06 -7.48 0.42
N ALA A 589 14.96 -8.42 0.70
CA ALA A 589 16.40 -8.13 0.78
C ALA A 589 16.98 -7.64 -0.56
N ARG A 590 16.48 -8.13 -1.71
CA ARG A 590 16.85 -7.58 -3.02
C ARG A 590 16.22 -6.21 -3.28
N ALA A 591 15.02 -5.92 -2.76
CA ALA A 591 14.46 -4.57 -2.84
C ALA A 591 15.37 -3.55 -2.12
N HIS A 592 15.85 -3.88 -0.92
CA HIS A 592 16.87 -3.11 -0.19
C HIS A 592 18.15 -2.90 -1.02
N ARG A 593 18.74 -3.96 -1.60
CA ARG A 593 19.92 -3.84 -2.47
C ARG A 593 19.67 -3.06 -3.75
N ILE A 594 18.45 -3.06 -4.31
CA ILE A 594 18.09 -2.19 -5.45
C ILE A 594 18.00 -0.73 -5.02
N TYR A 595 17.41 -0.41 -3.85
CA TYR A 595 17.44 0.96 -3.32
C TYR A 595 18.88 1.44 -3.05
N ALA A 596 19.79 0.56 -2.62
CA ALA A 596 21.18 0.92 -2.45
C ALA A 596 21.95 1.02 -3.78
N GLY A 597 21.85 0.05 -4.68
CA GLY A 597 22.68 -0.04 -5.88
C GLY A 597 22.17 0.70 -7.12
N ALA A 598 20.90 1.10 -7.19
CA ALA A 598 20.40 1.91 -8.31
C ALA A 598 20.81 3.38 -8.17
N ASP A 599 21.00 4.08 -9.29
CA ASP A 599 21.14 5.54 -9.30
C ASP A 599 19.76 6.22 -9.22
N ALA A 600 18.78 5.68 -9.96
CA ALA A 600 17.42 6.19 -10.01
C ALA A 600 16.37 5.08 -9.85
N LEU A 601 15.18 5.44 -9.33
CA LEU A 601 14.05 4.52 -9.18
C LEU A 601 12.84 5.00 -9.98
N LEU A 602 12.30 4.12 -10.83
CA LEU A 602 11.13 4.41 -11.67
C LEU A 602 9.82 4.08 -10.94
N VAL A 603 8.95 5.07 -10.76
CA VAL A 603 7.58 4.91 -10.21
C VAL A 603 6.55 5.59 -11.14
N PRO A 604 6.28 5.01 -12.33
CA PRO A 604 5.44 5.62 -13.35
C PRO A 604 3.93 5.37 -13.13
N SER A 605 3.52 5.19 -11.87
CA SER A 605 2.19 4.74 -11.48
C SER A 605 1.06 5.58 -12.07
N ARG A 606 0.00 4.90 -12.52
CA ARG A 606 -1.22 5.55 -13.03
C ARG A 606 -1.93 6.33 -11.94
N PHE A 607 -2.02 5.74 -10.75
CA PHE A 607 -2.41 6.41 -9.52
C PHE A 607 -1.63 5.81 -8.34
N GLU A 608 -1.25 6.65 -7.38
CA GLU A 608 -0.47 6.26 -6.22
C GLU A 608 -0.91 7.04 -4.96
N PRO A 609 -1.76 6.47 -4.10
CA PRO A 609 -2.35 7.20 -2.97
C PRO A 609 -1.33 7.92 -2.08
N CYS A 610 -0.20 7.24 -1.81
CA CYS A 610 0.98 7.83 -1.18
C CYS A 610 2.26 7.47 -1.96
N GLY A 611 2.49 6.16 -2.11
CA GLY A 611 3.80 5.63 -2.47
C GLY A 611 4.73 5.65 -1.25
N LEU A 612 5.36 4.51 -0.99
CA LEU A 612 6.48 4.40 -0.03
C LEU A 612 7.81 4.16 -0.78
N THR A 613 7.73 3.58 -1.98
CA THR A 613 8.88 3.20 -2.82
C THR A 613 9.79 4.38 -3.13
N GLN A 614 9.24 5.57 -3.39
CA GLN A 614 10.01 6.80 -3.63
C GLN A 614 10.63 7.37 -2.36
N LEU A 615 9.99 7.21 -1.20
CA LEU A 615 10.53 7.64 0.10
C LEU A 615 11.73 6.78 0.50
N ASN A 616 11.61 5.45 0.34
CA ASN A 616 12.72 4.51 0.52
C ASN A 616 13.87 4.85 -0.44
N ALA A 617 13.59 5.10 -1.72
CA ALA A 617 14.61 5.46 -2.69
C ALA A 617 15.38 6.73 -2.29
N MET A 618 14.66 7.82 -1.95
CA MET A 618 15.28 9.07 -1.49
C MET A 618 16.16 8.87 -0.25
N HIS A 619 15.66 8.14 0.76
CA HIS A 619 16.41 7.86 1.99
C HIS A 619 17.67 7.00 1.74
N TYR A 620 17.69 6.19 0.68
CA TYR A 620 18.86 5.43 0.24
C TYR A 620 19.70 6.18 -0.82
N GLY A 621 19.43 7.46 -1.09
CA GLY A 621 20.16 8.28 -2.05
C GLY A 621 19.92 7.93 -3.53
N THR A 622 18.79 7.31 -3.85
CA THR A 622 18.35 6.92 -5.20
C THR A 622 17.29 7.89 -5.70
N LEU A 623 17.57 8.62 -6.79
CA LEU A 623 16.69 9.70 -7.21
C LEU A 623 15.40 9.18 -7.85
N PRO A 624 14.21 9.59 -7.38
CA PRO A 624 12.95 9.04 -7.89
C PRO A 624 12.54 9.70 -9.23
N ILE A 625 12.10 8.88 -10.17
CA ILE A 625 11.54 9.29 -11.47
C ILE A 625 10.07 8.88 -11.48
N VAL A 626 9.15 9.84 -11.35
CA VAL A 626 7.75 9.58 -10.94
C VAL A 626 6.71 10.29 -11.81
N ARG A 627 5.48 9.76 -11.82
CA ARG A 627 4.32 10.52 -12.30
C ARG A 627 3.83 11.48 -11.20
N GLU A 628 3.41 12.69 -11.57
CA GLU A 628 2.72 13.63 -10.67
C GLU A 628 1.28 13.18 -10.36
N THR A 629 1.12 12.17 -9.53
CA THR A 629 -0.17 11.71 -8.99
C THR A 629 -0.06 11.35 -7.51
N GLY A 630 -1.11 11.61 -6.75
CA GLY A 630 -1.21 11.37 -5.32
C GLY A 630 0.03 11.78 -4.53
N GLY A 631 0.51 10.90 -3.66
CA GLY A 631 1.65 11.22 -2.80
C GLY A 631 2.98 11.33 -3.53
N LEU A 632 3.11 10.83 -4.76
CA LEU A 632 4.32 11.06 -5.57
C LEU A 632 4.49 12.55 -5.85
N LYS A 633 3.40 13.27 -6.12
CA LYS A 633 3.38 14.72 -6.35
C LYS A 633 3.67 15.53 -5.08
N ASP A 634 3.22 15.05 -3.92
CA ASP A 634 3.45 15.71 -2.63
C ASP A 634 4.87 15.46 -2.09
N THR A 635 5.53 14.37 -2.50
CA THR A 635 6.83 13.94 -1.96
C THR A 635 8.01 14.24 -2.89
N VAL A 636 7.81 14.27 -4.22
CA VAL A 636 8.83 14.52 -5.23
C VAL A 636 8.59 15.84 -5.95
N GLN A 637 9.40 16.86 -5.62
CA GLN A 637 9.49 18.12 -6.35
C GLN A 637 10.43 17.94 -7.56
N PRO A 638 10.01 18.34 -8.79
CA PRO A 638 10.86 18.22 -9.97
C PRO A 638 12.16 19.01 -9.86
N TYR A 639 13.25 18.40 -10.32
CA TYR A 639 14.56 19.04 -10.43
C TYR A 639 14.53 20.30 -11.31
N ASN A 640 14.99 21.42 -10.76
CA ASN A 640 15.06 22.70 -11.44
C ASN A 640 16.50 22.98 -11.94
N ILE A 641 16.72 22.83 -13.24
CA ILE A 641 18.03 23.04 -13.89
C ILE A 641 18.63 24.44 -13.69
N PHE A 642 17.82 25.45 -13.32
CA PHE A 642 18.28 26.84 -13.15
C PHE A 642 18.72 27.17 -11.71
N THR A 643 18.24 26.43 -10.71
CA THR A 643 18.55 26.68 -9.29
C THR A 643 19.24 25.52 -8.60
N GLY A 644 19.14 24.30 -9.15
CA GLY A 644 19.60 23.07 -8.52
C GLY A 644 18.63 22.50 -7.47
N ASP A 645 17.45 23.09 -7.29
CA ASP A 645 16.41 22.64 -6.35
C ASP A 645 15.67 21.38 -6.85
N GLY A 646 14.88 20.76 -5.97
CA GLY A 646 14.10 19.54 -6.25
C GLY A 646 14.75 18.28 -5.66
N ASN A 647 14.04 17.16 -5.78
CA ASN A 647 14.40 15.86 -5.17
C ASN A 647 13.92 14.68 -6.04
N GLY A 648 14.15 14.76 -7.35
CA GLY A 648 13.74 13.77 -8.35
C GLY A 648 13.27 14.38 -9.67
N PHE A 649 12.70 13.54 -10.53
CA PHE A 649 12.26 13.91 -11.88
C PHE A 649 10.79 13.53 -12.09
N THR A 650 9.95 14.50 -12.48
CA THR A 650 8.51 14.27 -12.66
C THR A 650 8.06 14.33 -14.12
N PHE A 651 6.88 13.76 -14.38
CA PHE A 651 6.05 13.97 -15.57
C PHE A 651 4.55 13.97 -15.22
N ASP A 652 3.72 14.73 -15.94
CA ASP A 652 2.34 15.05 -15.52
C ASP A 652 1.27 14.07 -16.05
N ARG A 653 1.21 13.90 -17.37
CA ARG A 653 0.20 13.06 -18.05
C ARG A 653 0.68 11.61 -18.13
N TYR A 654 -0.27 10.68 -18.16
CA TYR A 654 0.01 9.26 -18.33
C TYR A 654 0.40 8.95 -19.78
N ASP A 655 1.65 9.26 -20.13
CA ASP A 655 2.19 9.23 -21.49
C ASP A 655 3.62 8.68 -21.51
N ALA A 656 3.91 7.84 -22.50
CA ALA A 656 5.19 7.15 -22.64
C ALA A 656 6.34 8.08 -23.08
N GLY A 657 6.06 9.07 -23.93
CA GLY A 657 7.05 10.05 -24.36
C GLY A 657 7.47 10.98 -23.23
N LEU A 658 6.54 11.37 -22.36
CA LEU A 658 6.85 12.17 -21.17
C LEU A 658 7.62 11.38 -20.10
N LEU A 659 7.34 10.08 -19.95
CA LEU A 659 8.15 9.18 -19.11
C LEU A 659 9.60 9.07 -19.64
N LEU A 660 9.76 8.91 -20.96
CA LEU A 660 11.07 8.85 -21.60
C LEU A 660 11.83 10.19 -21.49
N ASP A 661 11.15 11.32 -21.61
CA ASP A 661 11.72 12.66 -21.34
C ASP A 661 12.21 12.79 -19.89
N ALA A 662 11.43 12.35 -18.89
CA ALA A 662 11.86 12.37 -17.49
C ALA A 662 13.11 11.51 -17.24
N ILE A 663 13.18 10.32 -17.85
CA ILE A 663 14.36 9.46 -17.81
C ILE A 663 15.56 10.13 -18.50
N ASN A 664 15.36 10.76 -19.65
CA ASN A 664 16.43 11.43 -20.38
C ASN A 664 16.92 12.70 -19.68
N ARG A 665 16.05 13.43 -18.96
CA ARG A 665 16.48 14.53 -18.05
C ARG A 665 17.34 14.01 -16.89
N ALA A 666 16.96 12.89 -16.28
CA ALA A 666 17.75 12.25 -15.23
C ALA A 666 19.13 11.81 -15.73
N LYS A 667 19.18 11.06 -16.85
CA LYS A 667 20.42 10.66 -17.53
C LYS A 667 21.29 11.86 -17.91
N THR A 668 20.68 12.92 -18.44
CA THR A 668 21.41 14.16 -18.78
C THR A 668 22.10 14.74 -17.56
N LEU A 669 21.41 14.89 -16.42
CA LEU A 669 22.03 15.41 -15.20
C LEU A 669 23.17 14.49 -14.72
N TYR A 670 22.91 13.19 -14.65
CA TYR A 670 23.86 12.17 -14.21
C TYR A 670 25.18 12.19 -15.03
N PHE A 671 25.09 12.20 -16.37
CA PHE A 671 26.26 12.12 -17.25
C PHE A 671 26.96 13.46 -17.51
N THR A 672 26.24 14.60 -17.48
CA THR A 672 26.80 15.91 -17.84
C THR A 672 27.10 16.83 -16.65
N ASN A 673 26.51 16.58 -15.48
CA ASN A 673 26.75 17.36 -14.27
C ASN A 673 26.62 16.49 -13.01
N ARG A 674 27.59 15.57 -12.86
CA ARG A 674 27.66 14.62 -11.74
C ARG A 674 27.71 15.31 -10.37
N ASP A 675 28.30 16.50 -10.28
CA ASP A 675 28.35 17.28 -9.02
C ASP A 675 26.96 17.75 -8.58
N GLN A 676 26.12 18.25 -9.50
CA GLN A 676 24.73 18.57 -9.18
C GLN A 676 23.92 17.31 -8.85
N TRP A 677 24.11 16.20 -9.57
CA TRP A 677 23.48 14.92 -9.21
C TRP A 677 23.79 14.52 -7.76
N ASN A 678 25.07 14.57 -7.39
CA ASN A 678 25.56 14.22 -6.06
C ASN A 678 25.01 15.15 -4.95
N GLN A 679 24.74 16.42 -5.27
CA GLN A 679 24.08 17.36 -4.35
C GLN A 679 22.60 17.02 -4.12
N VAL A 680 21.87 16.59 -5.17
CA VAL A 680 20.48 16.13 -5.01
C VAL A 680 20.45 14.84 -4.19
N VAL A 681 21.32 13.85 -4.48
CA VAL A 681 21.43 12.60 -3.70
C VAL A 681 21.59 12.85 -2.20
N ARG A 682 22.47 13.78 -1.81
CA ARG A 682 22.68 14.13 -0.39
C ARG A 682 21.47 14.85 0.23
N ARG A 683 20.80 15.73 -0.53
CA ARG A 683 19.59 16.44 -0.10
C ARG A 683 18.42 15.50 0.13
N ASP A 684 18.28 14.48 -0.71
CA ASP A 684 17.23 13.47 -0.63
C ASP A 684 17.35 12.61 0.64
N MET A 685 18.59 12.25 1.02
CA MET A 685 18.88 11.56 2.29
C MET A 685 18.72 12.45 3.54
N GLU A 686 18.94 13.76 3.40
CA GLU A 686 18.78 14.73 4.50
C GLU A 686 17.32 15.11 4.78
N LYS A 687 16.40 14.79 3.86
CA LYS A 687 14.96 15.06 4.02
C LYS A 687 14.34 14.09 5.03
N ASP A 688 13.75 14.63 6.10
CA ASP A 688 12.90 13.84 6.98
C ASP A 688 11.68 13.29 6.21
N VAL A 689 11.70 11.99 5.96
CA VAL A 689 10.60 11.19 5.40
C VAL A 689 10.13 10.13 6.40
N SER A 690 10.49 10.28 7.68
CA SER A 690 10.09 9.39 8.77
C SER A 690 8.61 9.57 9.14
N TRP A 691 8.11 8.65 9.97
CA TRP A 691 6.77 8.76 10.56
C TRP A 691 6.62 9.91 11.58
N GLU A 692 7.69 10.56 12.05
CA GLU A 692 7.59 11.56 13.13
C GLU A 692 6.76 12.79 12.71
N ASN A 693 7.00 13.31 11.50
CA ASN A 693 6.24 14.44 10.94
C ASN A 693 4.76 14.08 10.70
N SER A 694 4.48 12.89 10.18
CA SER A 694 3.12 12.38 10.00
C SER A 694 2.40 12.20 11.33
N ALA A 695 3.07 11.64 12.34
CA ALA A 695 2.51 11.40 13.67
C ALA A 695 2.17 12.71 14.41
N LYS A 696 2.97 13.77 14.23
CA LYS A 696 2.63 15.13 14.72
C LYS A 696 1.31 15.61 14.11
N GLN A 697 1.15 15.50 12.79
CA GLN A 697 -0.09 15.92 12.11
C GLN A 697 -1.32 15.10 12.53
N TYR A 698 -1.16 13.80 12.79
CA TYR A 698 -2.23 12.96 13.36
C TYR A 698 -2.55 13.36 14.81
N LYS A 699 -1.54 13.61 15.66
CA LYS A 699 -1.74 14.11 17.04
C LYS A 699 -2.50 15.44 17.05
N ASP A 700 -2.15 16.38 16.18
CA ASP A 700 -2.86 17.66 16.05
C ASP A 700 -4.32 17.47 15.62
N LEU A 701 -4.59 16.54 14.70
CA LEU A 701 -5.97 16.17 14.29
C LEU A 701 -6.77 15.53 15.44
N TYR A 702 -6.14 14.71 16.28
CA TYR A 702 -6.79 14.14 17.47
C TYR A 702 -7.12 15.24 18.49
N LEU A 703 -6.22 16.21 18.69
CA LEU A 703 -6.46 17.38 19.55
C LEU A 703 -7.55 18.30 18.98
N GLU A 704 -7.64 18.45 17.65
CA GLU A 704 -8.71 19.19 16.96
C GLU A 704 -10.11 18.61 17.25
N LEU A 705 -10.23 17.29 17.27
CA LEU A 705 -11.52 16.59 17.46
C LEU A 705 -11.98 16.48 18.91
N THR A 706 -11.07 16.70 19.86
CA THR A 706 -11.25 16.43 21.30
C THR A 706 -11.19 17.70 22.15
N GLN A 707 -11.45 18.86 21.54
CA GLN A 707 -11.56 20.13 22.25
C GLN A 707 -12.67 20.07 23.31
N TRP A 708 -12.39 20.68 24.46
CA TRP A 708 -13.19 20.62 25.69
C TRP A 708 -14.26 21.71 25.73
#